data_AF-A0A9J7XFA7-F1
#
_entry.id   AF-A0A9J7XFA7-F1
#
_cell.length_a   1.000
_cell.length_b   1.000
_cell.length_c   1.000
_cell.angle_alpha   90.00
_cell.angle_beta   90.00
_cell.angle_gamma   90.00
#
_symmetry.space_group_name_H-M   'P 1'
#
loop_
_entity.id
_entity.type
_entity.pdbx_description
1 polymer ?
#
loop_
_entity_poly.entity_id
_entity_poly.type
_entity_poly.pdbx_seq_one_letter_code
_entity_poly.pdbx_strand_id
1 'polypeptide(L)'
;MADGANIVDLILAKPFESVPYEEKLRIKQQGRSTPKIDLVQKIGKNNRSFQLSWYDKVNWLTGSAVTNKMYCWPCLLMKPSHGCVVWSKVGFGDLSNFDRAYKRHEKSNEHVSGCARLSCMGRIRVEHAINEGARIQVAFLNRLIDVTSLLGRQELSFRGHDESSESSNKGNYREFTETLAKYDSVLSTQFESSTVFSGMSHTIQNDLISALAATVSDQIRDEIQDAPFFGWQVDETTDIYCRAQLSVIVRYVDSAGKIQERFIGFFDVSGGRDAQSIFEILNENMQGYNFKDKLVAQTYDGAAVMASDLNGLQAKVKAIAPSAMFVHCYAHRLNLVLSQGAKCLPECRIFFASLSGFATFFSKSTKRTSFLESAGCSRLPRNAPTRWNFTSWIVSTVANNYDGLLQTFENIIADTTMDDDTLDCAKGFVRKLEDFEFVFMLYTYEQIFSETDVVFDIVQQRAMDVLYCKNRIESLLAFVKEKRSEGAFQAIYAKIADLTSDPRDEPMRKNLYMAILDNILEQIPRRFSNLESMLFLELVNPGKFDDMRQVFPEEAFQSVLKSYGHHFDSGRLRSELQVLYSDHDLQGNRGKLLATIGATSAGVERSFSCLKRLKSYTRNTMGQGRLSSLALLAIERTLVNEPEFIHNVM
;
A
#
# COMPACT_ATOMS: atom_id res chain seq x y z
N MET A 1 35.84 3.67 -56.52
CA MET A 1 37.05 2.84 -56.59
C MET A 1 37.56 2.92 -58.02
N ALA A 2 38.80 3.33 -58.22
CA ALA A 2 39.42 3.37 -59.55
C ALA A 2 39.71 1.92 -60.01
N ASP A 3 39.33 1.60 -61.25
CA ASP A 3 39.57 0.32 -61.89
C ASP A 3 41.06 -0.04 -61.89
N GLY A 4 41.41 -1.16 -61.25
CA GLY A 4 42.74 -1.80 -61.40
C GLY A 4 43.49 -2.12 -60.09
N ALA A 5 43.12 -1.56 -58.95
CA ALA A 5 43.77 -1.89 -57.67
C ALA A 5 43.15 -3.16 -57.05
N ASN A 6 43.95 -4.21 -56.90
CA ASN A 6 43.53 -5.44 -56.24
C ASN A 6 43.23 -5.15 -54.75
N ILE A 7 42.05 -5.55 -54.28
CA ILE A 7 41.55 -5.36 -52.91
C ILE A 7 42.53 -5.83 -51.83
N VAL A 8 43.31 -6.88 -52.12
CA VAL A 8 44.36 -7.39 -51.22
C VAL A 8 45.45 -6.35 -51.01
N ASP A 9 45.87 -5.64 -52.05
CA ASP A 9 46.90 -4.62 -51.98
C ASP A 9 46.41 -3.39 -51.18
N LEU A 10 45.13 -3.05 -51.30
CA LEU A 10 44.49 -2.01 -50.48
C LEU A 10 44.48 -2.39 -48.99
N ILE A 11 44.15 -3.64 -48.67
CA ILE A 11 44.11 -4.12 -47.28
C ILE A 11 45.52 -4.23 -46.68
N LEU A 12 46.52 -4.56 -47.49
CA LEU A 12 47.93 -4.58 -47.08
C LEU A 12 48.47 -3.16 -46.81
N ALA A 13 48.04 -2.16 -47.59
CA ALA A 13 48.43 -0.76 -47.40
C ALA A 13 47.70 -0.09 -46.22
N LYS A 14 46.41 -0.37 -46.04
CA LYS A 14 45.57 0.19 -44.97
C LYS A 14 44.88 -0.95 -44.20
N PRO A 15 45.15 -1.10 -42.89
CA PRO A 15 44.57 -2.18 -42.09
C PRO A 15 43.05 -2.25 -42.19
N PHE A 16 42.50 -3.45 -42.38
CA PHE A 16 41.05 -3.68 -42.43
C PHE A 16 40.31 -3.09 -41.22
N GLU A 17 40.95 -3.06 -40.04
CA GLU A 17 40.42 -2.44 -38.82
C GLU A 17 40.03 -0.96 -39.01
N SER A 18 40.79 -0.22 -39.82
CA SER A 18 40.61 1.22 -40.07
C SER A 18 39.60 1.55 -41.17
N VAL A 19 38.91 0.54 -41.71
CA VAL A 19 37.88 0.70 -42.74
C VAL A 19 36.49 0.87 -42.07
N PRO A 20 35.63 1.80 -42.54
CA PRO A 20 34.25 1.95 -42.04
C PRO A 20 33.43 0.67 -42.14
N TYR A 21 32.45 0.47 -41.24
CA TYR A 21 31.71 -0.79 -41.12
C TYR A 21 30.93 -1.18 -42.38
N GLU A 22 30.28 -0.22 -43.06
CA GLU A 22 29.58 -0.47 -44.32
C GLU A 22 30.52 -0.95 -45.42
N GLU A 23 31.72 -0.38 -45.49
CA GLU A 23 32.74 -0.77 -46.47
C GLU A 23 33.36 -2.13 -46.11
N LYS A 24 33.49 -2.48 -44.82
CA LYS A 24 33.86 -3.84 -44.38
C LYS A 24 32.87 -4.90 -44.87
N LEU A 25 31.57 -4.59 -44.85
CA LEU A 25 30.53 -5.48 -45.37
C LEU A 25 30.61 -5.62 -46.89
N ARG A 26 30.88 -4.52 -47.61
CA ARG A 26 31.12 -4.56 -49.07
C ARG A 26 32.33 -5.42 -49.44
N ILE A 27 33.45 -5.25 -48.75
CA ILE A 27 34.67 -6.07 -48.94
C ILE A 27 34.37 -7.56 -48.70
N LYS A 28 33.56 -7.89 -47.68
CA LYS A 28 33.13 -9.26 -47.42
C LYS A 28 32.26 -9.82 -48.57
N GLN A 29 31.34 -9.03 -49.10
CA GLN A 29 30.45 -9.43 -50.20
C GLN A 29 31.21 -9.58 -51.53
N GLN A 30 32.16 -8.69 -51.80
CA GLN A 30 33.01 -8.74 -53.00
C GLN A 30 33.89 -10.00 -53.04
N GLY A 31 34.23 -10.54 -51.87
CA GLY A 31 34.97 -11.79 -51.75
C GLY A 31 36.46 -11.64 -52.01
N ARG A 32 37.17 -12.77 -51.95
CA ARG A 32 38.63 -12.82 -52.16
C ARG A 32 38.98 -12.57 -53.63
N SER A 33 40.05 -11.82 -53.89
CA SER A 33 40.63 -11.75 -55.23
C SER A 33 41.56 -12.94 -55.49
N THR A 34 41.64 -13.37 -56.75
CA THR A 34 42.48 -14.50 -57.19
C THR A 34 43.36 -14.08 -58.37
N PRO A 35 44.30 -13.13 -58.18
CA PRO A 35 45.15 -12.65 -59.28
C PRO A 35 46.14 -13.73 -59.71
N LYS A 36 46.57 -13.68 -60.98
CA LYS A 36 47.76 -14.42 -61.42
C LYS A 36 49.01 -13.77 -60.78
N ILE A 37 49.89 -14.61 -60.24
CA ILE A 37 51.10 -14.21 -59.52
C ILE A 37 52.29 -14.89 -60.21
N ASP A 38 53.33 -14.12 -60.52
CA ASP A 38 54.52 -14.58 -61.23
C ASP A 38 55.61 -15.05 -60.24
N LEU A 39 55.20 -15.83 -59.23
CA LEU A 39 56.11 -16.36 -58.22
C LEU A 39 56.81 -17.61 -58.75
N VAL A 40 58.15 -17.57 -58.81
CA VAL A 40 59.01 -18.67 -59.26
C VAL A 40 60.07 -18.98 -58.20
N GLN A 41 60.22 -20.26 -57.85
CA GLN A 41 61.24 -20.73 -56.90
C GLN A 41 62.14 -21.76 -57.59
N LYS A 42 63.46 -21.53 -57.54
CA LYS A 42 64.47 -22.49 -58.01
C LYS A 42 64.70 -23.57 -56.95
N ILE A 43 64.60 -24.84 -57.34
CA ILE A 43 64.89 -26.00 -56.48
C ILE A 43 65.87 -26.90 -57.24
N GLY A 44 67.16 -26.81 -56.90
CA GLY A 44 68.20 -27.53 -57.64
C GLY A 44 68.24 -27.12 -59.11
N LYS A 45 68.02 -28.09 -60.03
CA LYS A 45 67.96 -27.86 -61.48
C LYS A 45 66.55 -27.53 -62.02
N ASN A 46 65.50 -27.60 -61.19
CA ASN A 46 64.11 -27.41 -61.61
C ASN A 46 63.52 -26.11 -61.06
N ASN A 47 62.61 -25.50 -61.82
CA ASN A 47 61.84 -24.33 -61.37
C ASN A 47 60.42 -24.77 -61.01
N ARG A 48 59.91 -24.30 -59.87
CA ARG A 48 58.47 -24.33 -59.57
C ARG A 48 57.89 -22.94 -59.76
N SER A 49 56.72 -22.87 -60.38
CA SER A 49 55.94 -21.64 -60.51
C SER A 49 54.57 -21.80 -59.85
N PHE A 50 54.00 -20.68 -59.41
CA PHE A 50 52.63 -20.62 -58.93
C PHE A 50 51.65 -21.16 -59.98
N GLN A 51 50.61 -21.88 -59.53
CA GLN A 51 49.57 -22.45 -60.39
C GLN A 51 48.22 -21.83 -60.02
N LEU A 52 47.49 -21.33 -61.04
CA LEU A 52 46.16 -20.74 -60.84
C LEU A 52 45.15 -21.73 -60.21
N SER A 53 45.28 -23.02 -60.52
CA SER A 53 44.45 -24.09 -59.94
C SER A 53 44.57 -24.23 -58.42
N TRP A 54 45.55 -23.60 -57.78
CA TRP A 54 45.66 -23.60 -56.32
C TRP A 54 44.58 -22.77 -55.64
N TYR A 55 44.00 -21.77 -56.32
CA TYR A 55 42.86 -21.03 -55.79
C TYR A 55 41.60 -21.89 -55.71
N ASP A 56 41.42 -22.80 -56.66
CA ASP A 56 40.31 -23.77 -56.66
C ASP A 56 40.54 -24.88 -55.63
N LYS A 57 41.80 -25.28 -55.45
CA LYS A 57 42.19 -26.29 -54.45
C LYS A 57 42.05 -25.78 -53.00
N VAL A 58 42.24 -24.48 -52.77
CA VAL A 58 42.27 -23.88 -51.42
C VAL A 58 41.35 -22.67 -51.36
N ASN A 59 40.16 -22.83 -50.79
CA ASN A 59 39.05 -21.86 -50.86
C ASN A 59 39.25 -20.55 -50.09
N TRP A 60 40.26 -20.45 -49.24
CA TRP A 60 40.63 -19.24 -48.51
C TRP A 60 41.85 -18.52 -49.11
N LEU A 61 42.55 -19.13 -50.06
CA LEU A 61 43.79 -18.62 -50.64
C LEU A 61 43.52 -17.37 -51.49
N THR A 62 44.31 -16.35 -51.31
CA THR A 62 44.32 -15.15 -52.15
C THR A 62 45.77 -14.76 -52.42
N GLY A 63 46.01 -13.73 -53.21
CA GLY A 63 47.35 -13.21 -53.34
C GLY A 63 47.42 -11.82 -53.93
N SER A 64 48.65 -11.34 -54.07
CA SER A 64 48.96 -9.97 -54.47
C SER A 64 49.99 -10.02 -55.59
N ALA A 65 49.64 -9.41 -56.74
CA ALA A 65 50.55 -9.27 -57.87
C ALA A 65 51.69 -8.29 -57.54
N VAL A 66 51.46 -7.32 -56.65
CA VAL A 66 52.44 -6.33 -56.21
C VAL A 66 53.52 -6.97 -55.32
N THR A 67 53.12 -7.76 -54.32
CA THR A 67 54.06 -8.42 -53.41
C THR A 67 54.57 -9.77 -53.93
N ASN A 68 53.98 -10.26 -55.03
CA ASN A 68 54.25 -11.55 -55.65
C ASN A 68 54.14 -12.74 -54.67
N LYS A 69 53.20 -12.69 -53.73
CA LYS A 69 53.03 -13.64 -52.61
C LYS A 69 51.58 -14.04 -52.38
N MET A 70 51.40 -15.18 -51.71
CA MET A 70 50.09 -15.74 -51.34
C MET A 70 49.71 -15.38 -49.90
N TYR A 71 48.41 -15.18 -49.65
CA TYR A 71 47.84 -14.82 -48.36
C TYR A 71 46.58 -15.63 -48.07
N CYS A 72 46.11 -15.59 -46.82
CA CYS A 72 44.83 -16.16 -46.41
C CYS A 72 43.80 -15.05 -46.24
N TRP A 73 42.71 -15.10 -47.00
CA TRP A 73 41.67 -14.06 -46.99
C TRP A 73 41.05 -13.80 -45.60
N PRO A 74 40.56 -14.82 -44.87
CA PRO A 74 40.10 -14.64 -43.49
C PRO A 74 41.13 -14.02 -42.53
N CYS A 75 42.38 -14.48 -42.58
CA CYS A 75 43.45 -14.00 -41.71
C CYS A 75 43.91 -12.58 -42.06
N LEU A 76 43.88 -12.23 -43.34
CA LEU A 76 44.20 -10.89 -43.85
C LEU A 76 43.19 -9.86 -43.32
N LEU A 77 41.90 -10.21 -43.30
CA LEU A 77 40.84 -9.32 -42.81
C LEU A 77 40.75 -9.27 -41.28
N MET A 78 40.78 -10.42 -40.61
CA MET A 78 40.42 -10.50 -39.17
C MET A 78 41.61 -10.33 -38.22
N LYS A 79 42.85 -10.40 -38.71
CA LYS A 79 44.12 -10.42 -37.96
C LYS A 79 44.06 -11.22 -36.64
N PRO A 80 44.57 -12.46 -36.61
CA PRO A 80 44.60 -13.23 -35.37
C PRO A 80 45.57 -12.61 -34.35
N SER A 81 45.18 -12.61 -33.07
CA SER A 81 45.89 -11.96 -31.96
C SER A 81 47.32 -12.48 -31.74
N HIS A 82 47.59 -13.73 -32.15
CA HIS A 82 48.92 -14.34 -32.14
C HIS A 82 49.11 -15.21 -33.40
N GLY A 83 50.32 -15.21 -33.98
CA GLY A 83 50.81 -16.35 -34.77
C GLY A 83 50.69 -16.34 -36.31
N CYS A 84 49.67 -15.74 -36.94
CA CYS A 84 49.49 -15.90 -38.41
C CYS A 84 50.15 -14.82 -39.30
N VAL A 85 51.36 -14.36 -38.95
CA VAL A 85 52.04 -13.26 -39.66
C VAL A 85 52.37 -13.63 -41.12
N VAL A 86 52.70 -14.90 -41.38
CA VAL A 86 53.08 -15.39 -42.72
C VAL A 86 51.95 -15.25 -43.73
N TRP A 87 50.72 -15.60 -43.37
CA TRP A 87 49.58 -15.59 -44.30
C TRP A 87 48.75 -14.30 -44.26
N SER A 88 49.05 -13.36 -43.35
CA SER A 88 48.29 -12.10 -43.21
C SER A 88 49.11 -10.83 -43.45
N LYS A 89 50.43 -10.84 -43.24
CA LYS A 89 51.28 -9.64 -43.35
C LYS A 89 52.51 -9.82 -44.23
N VAL A 90 53.25 -10.92 -44.07
CA VAL A 90 54.53 -11.14 -44.78
C VAL A 90 54.32 -11.76 -46.16
N GLY A 91 53.27 -12.56 -46.32
CA GLY A 91 52.97 -13.33 -47.52
C GLY A 91 53.78 -14.62 -47.60
N PHE A 92 53.12 -15.70 -48.01
CA PHE A 92 53.73 -17.01 -48.23
C PHE A 92 54.32 -17.09 -49.65
N GLY A 93 55.57 -17.54 -49.74
CA GLY A 93 56.32 -17.60 -51.00
C GLY A 93 57.08 -18.92 -51.25
N ASP A 94 56.97 -19.91 -50.36
CA ASP A 94 57.70 -21.18 -50.48
C ASP A 94 56.86 -22.25 -51.22
N LEU A 95 56.96 -22.24 -52.54
CA LEU A 95 56.28 -23.18 -53.44
C LEU A 95 56.69 -24.64 -53.22
N SER A 96 57.88 -24.90 -52.67
CA SER A 96 58.37 -26.25 -52.38
C SER A 96 57.51 -26.94 -51.32
N ASN A 97 57.12 -26.17 -50.29
CA ASN A 97 56.41 -26.64 -49.11
C ASN A 97 54.93 -26.25 -49.09
N PHE A 98 54.39 -25.70 -50.19
CA PHE A 98 53.02 -25.19 -50.26
C PHE A 98 51.99 -26.22 -49.77
N ASP A 99 52.05 -27.47 -50.25
CA ASP A 99 51.07 -28.50 -49.89
C ASP A 99 51.05 -28.82 -48.38
N ARG A 100 52.23 -28.81 -47.74
CA ARG A 100 52.35 -29.00 -46.29
C ARG A 100 51.90 -27.75 -45.53
N ALA A 101 52.25 -26.57 -46.03
CA ALA A 101 52.03 -25.30 -45.35
C ALA A 101 50.54 -24.92 -45.31
N TYR A 102 49.81 -25.07 -46.43
CA TYR A 102 48.38 -24.74 -46.45
C TYR A 102 47.57 -25.72 -45.59
N LYS A 103 47.86 -27.03 -45.65
CA LYS A 103 47.19 -28.05 -44.82
C LYS A 103 47.39 -27.81 -43.33
N ARG A 104 48.59 -27.32 -42.94
CA ARG A 104 48.88 -26.96 -41.55
C ARG A 104 48.14 -25.69 -41.15
N HIS A 105 48.10 -24.69 -42.02
CA HIS A 105 47.40 -23.42 -41.74
C HIS A 105 45.89 -23.61 -41.63
N GLU A 106 45.29 -24.42 -42.50
CA GLU A 106 43.87 -24.72 -42.51
C GLU A 106 43.37 -25.34 -41.20
N LYS A 107 44.24 -26.09 -40.51
CA LYS A 107 43.98 -26.68 -39.18
C LYS A 107 44.35 -25.77 -38.00
N SER A 108 44.91 -24.60 -38.26
CA SER A 108 45.42 -23.73 -37.20
C SER A 108 44.28 -22.96 -36.52
N ASN A 109 44.36 -22.76 -35.20
CA ASN A 109 43.34 -22.04 -34.44
C ASN A 109 43.13 -20.62 -34.94
N GLU A 110 44.20 -20.00 -35.45
CA GLU A 110 44.18 -18.66 -36.03
C GLU A 110 43.30 -18.60 -37.28
N HIS A 111 43.44 -19.59 -38.17
CA HIS A 111 42.63 -19.69 -39.38
C HIS A 111 41.16 -19.93 -39.05
N VAL A 112 40.88 -20.92 -38.21
CA VAL A 112 39.51 -21.30 -37.81
C VAL A 112 38.82 -20.13 -37.11
N SER A 113 39.51 -19.45 -36.20
CA SER A 113 38.99 -18.25 -35.52
C SER A 113 38.75 -17.10 -36.50
N GLY A 114 39.67 -16.88 -37.46
CA GLY A 114 39.48 -15.89 -38.52
C GLY A 114 38.26 -16.18 -39.40
N CYS A 115 38.07 -17.44 -39.81
CA CYS A 115 36.92 -17.88 -40.59
C CYS A 115 35.60 -17.68 -39.84
N ALA A 116 35.56 -18.03 -38.55
CA ALA A 116 34.39 -17.84 -37.70
C ALA A 116 34.05 -16.35 -37.54
N ARG A 117 35.04 -15.50 -37.21
CA ARG A 117 34.84 -14.05 -37.07
C ARG A 117 34.38 -13.39 -38.37
N LEU A 118 34.98 -13.76 -39.51
CA LEU A 118 34.57 -13.28 -40.83
C LEU A 118 33.14 -13.71 -41.16
N SER A 119 32.75 -14.94 -40.81
CA SER A 119 31.40 -15.47 -41.01
C SER A 119 30.35 -14.73 -40.15
N CYS A 120 30.69 -14.43 -38.90
CA CYS A 120 29.83 -13.69 -37.96
C CYS A 120 29.69 -12.20 -38.27
N MET A 121 30.64 -11.58 -38.97
CA MET A 121 30.59 -10.15 -39.31
C MET A 121 29.35 -9.82 -40.16
N GLY A 122 28.48 -8.92 -39.67
CA GLY A 122 27.19 -8.59 -40.31
C GLY A 122 26.00 -9.41 -39.83
N ARG A 123 26.19 -10.43 -38.99
CA ARG A 123 25.10 -11.07 -38.22
C ARG A 123 25.04 -10.38 -36.86
N ILE A 124 23.85 -9.91 -36.45
CA ILE A 124 23.64 -9.30 -35.13
C ILE A 124 24.15 -10.29 -34.08
N ARG A 125 25.07 -9.85 -33.21
CA ARG A 125 25.52 -10.68 -32.08
C ARG A 125 24.29 -11.02 -31.24
N VAL A 126 24.06 -12.31 -31.02
CA VAL A 126 22.95 -12.83 -30.22
C VAL A 126 22.87 -12.11 -28.86
N GLU A 127 24.01 -11.79 -28.24
CA GLU A 127 24.09 -10.98 -27.01
C GLU A 127 23.48 -9.57 -27.13
N HIS A 128 23.70 -8.86 -28.25
CA HIS A 128 23.12 -7.53 -28.45
C HIS A 128 21.61 -7.59 -28.74
N ALA A 129 21.15 -8.59 -29.49
CA ALA A 129 19.72 -8.81 -29.72
C ALA A 129 18.99 -9.27 -28.45
N ILE A 130 19.64 -10.11 -27.62
CA ILE A 130 19.13 -10.53 -26.31
C ILE A 130 19.07 -9.32 -25.36
N ASN A 131 20.10 -8.48 -25.31
CA ASN A 131 20.10 -7.30 -24.45
C ASN A 131 19.03 -6.28 -24.87
N GLU A 132 18.82 -6.07 -26.16
CA GLU A 132 17.78 -5.15 -26.64
C GLU A 132 16.37 -5.75 -26.47
N GLY A 133 16.19 -7.05 -26.73
CA GLY A 133 14.93 -7.74 -26.44
C GLY A 133 14.58 -7.74 -24.95
N ALA A 134 15.56 -7.97 -24.08
CA ALA A 134 15.39 -7.87 -22.63
C ALA A 134 15.00 -6.46 -22.21
N ARG A 135 15.61 -5.42 -22.78
CA ARG A 135 15.26 -4.01 -22.52
C ARG A 135 13.81 -3.69 -22.90
N ILE A 136 13.38 -4.14 -24.08
CA ILE A 136 11.99 -3.94 -24.54
C ILE A 136 11.00 -4.68 -23.63
N GLN A 137 11.34 -5.89 -23.19
CA GLN A 137 10.48 -6.69 -22.33
C GLN A 137 10.38 -6.12 -20.91
N VAL A 138 11.48 -5.63 -20.34
CA VAL A 138 11.53 -4.86 -19.09
C VAL A 138 10.70 -3.59 -19.22
N ALA A 139 10.87 -2.85 -20.32
CA ALA A 139 10.08 -1.66 -20.60
C ALA A 139 8.58 -1.98 -20.66
N PHE A 140 8.18 -3.05 -21.36
CA PHE A 140 6.79 -3.51 -21.44
C PHE A 140 6.22 -3.84 -20.06
N LEU A 141 6.93 -4.63 -19.25
CA LEU A 141 6.52 -5.00 -17.90
C LEU A 141 6.35 -3.77 -17.00
N ASN A 142 7.22 -2.77 -17.09
CA ASN A 142 7.06 -1.51 -16.35
C ASN A 142 5.70 -0.85 -16.60
N ARG A 143 5.22 -0.81 -17.85
CA ARG A 143 3.91 -0.20 -18.16
C ARG A 143 2.77 -1.01 -17.54
N LEU A 144 2.88 -2.34 -17.54
CA LEU A 144 1.87 -3.20 -16.89
C LEU A 144 1.89 -3.04 -15.37
N ILE A 145 3.08 -2.91 -14.77
CA ILE A 145 3.27 -2.60 -13.36
C ILE A 145 2.63 -1.25 -13.03
N ASP A 146 2.84 -0.21 -13.84
CA ASP A 146 2.24 1.11 -13.68
C ASP A 146 0.72 1.06 -13.67
N VAL A 147 0.12 0.36 -14.65
CA VAL A 147 -1.33 0.18 -14.72
C VAL A 147 -1.84 -0.60 -13.49
N THR A 148 -1.13 -1.66 -13.09
CA THR A 148 -1.49 -2.47 -11.91
C THR A 148 -1.42 -1.64 -10.62
N SER A 149 -0.34 -0.87 -10.46
CA SER A 149 -0.12 0.05 -9.34
C SER A 149 -1.23 1.10 -9.27
N LEU A 150 -1.56 1.75 -10.40
CA LEU A 150 -2.66 2.71 -10.50
C LEU A 150 -4.00 2.11 -10.05
N LEU A 151 -4.36 0.95 -10.58
CA LEU A 151 -5.64 0.33 -10.25
C LEU A 151 -5.69 -0.13 -8.79
N GLY A 152 -4.58 -0.66 -8.27
CA GLY A 152 -4.45 -1.07 -6.86
C GLY A 152 -4.62 0.12 -5.91
N ARG A 153 -3.85 1.20 -6.10
CA ARG A 153 -3.86 2.39 -5.21
C ARG A 153 -5.16 3.18 -5.25
N GLN A 154 -5.90 3.10 -6.36
CA GLN A 154 -7.20 3.75 -6.54
C GLN A 154 -8.39 2.82 -6.23
N GLU A 155 -8.13 1.59 -5.77
CA GLU A 155 -9.16 0.60 -5.40
C GLU A 155 -10.09 0.22 -6.57
N LEU A 156 -9.61 0.39 -7.81
CA LEU A 156 -10.38 0.18 -9.03
C LEU A 156 -10.46 -1.32 -9.38
N SER A 157 -11.54 -1.71 -10.05
CA SER A 157 -11.71 -3.10 -10.51
C SER A 157 -10.72 -3.36 -11.62
N PHE A 158 -10.01 -4.46 -11.55
CA PHE A 158 -9.14 -4.86 -12.66
C PHE A 158 -9.95 -5.48 -13.80
N ARG A 159 -10.90 -6.34 -13.44
CA ARG A 159 -11.61 -7.22 -14.36
C ARG A 159 -13.00 -6.70 -14.70
N GLY A 160 -13.41 -6.94 -15.94
CA GLY A 160 -14.77 -6.74 -16.42
C GLY A 160 -15.65 -7.96 -16.11
N HIS A 161 -16.95 -7.85 -16.38
CA HIS A 161 -17.83 -9.02 -16.33
C HIS A 161 -17.56 -9.96 -17.51
N ASP A 162 -17.21 -9.40 -18.66
CA ASP A 162 -16.82 -10.10 -19.87
C ASP A 162 -15.54 -9.46 -20.44
N GLU A 163 -14.47 -10.25 -20.57
CA GLU A 163 -13.19 -9.80 -21.14
C GLU A 163 -12.96 -10.35 -22.56
N SER A 164 -14.00 -10.80 -23.27
CA SER A 164 -13.88 -11.20 -24.67
C SER A 164 -13.55 -10.01 -25.58
N SER A 165 -13.05 -10.28 -26.79
CA SER A 165 -12.73 -9.25 -27.79
C SER A 165 -13.95 -8.44 -28.22
N GLU A 166 -15.14 -9.02 -28.13
CA GLU A 166 -16.42 -8.45 -28.54
C GLU A 166 -17.10 -7.66 -27.42
N SER A 167 -16.60 -7.75 -26.20
CA SER A 167 -17.13 -7.01 -25.05
C SER A 167 -16.87 -5.52 -25.20
N SER A 168 -17.91 -4.72 -24.91
CA SER A 168 -17.81 -3.25 -24.85
C SER A 168 -17.13 -2.74 -23.58
N ASN A 169 -16.90 -3.61 -22.59
CA ASN A 169 -16.20 -3.29 -21.35
C ASN A 169 -15.40 -4.51 -20.88
N LYS A 170 -14.13 -4.58 -21.30
CA LYS A 170 -13.21 -5.67 -20.99
C LYS A 170 -12.58 -5.58 -19.61
N GLY A 171 -13.01 -4.61 -18.78
CA GLY A 171 -12.43 -4.32 -17.47
C GLY A 171 -11.30 -3.31 -17.51
N ASN A 172 -11.14 -2.57 -16.41
CA ASN A 172 -10.24 -1.42 -16.40
C ASN A 172 -8.79 -1.78 -16.74
N TYR A 173 -8.27 -2.93 -16.28
CA TYR A 173 -6.89 -3.31 -16.59
C TYR A 173 -6.65 -3.43 -18.11
N ARG A 174 -7.58 -4.08 -18.82
CA ARG A 174 -7.46 -4.24 -20.26
C ARG A 174 -7.68 -2.93 -21.00
N GLU A 175 -8.75 -2.21 -20.65
CA GLU A 175 -9.11 -0.94 -21.30
C GLU A 175 -8.03 0.14 -21.10
N PHE A 176 -7.44 0.26 -19.90
CA PHE A 176 -6.34 1.19 -19.65
C PHE A 176 -5.10 0.81 -20.45
N THR A 177 -4.73 -0.47 -20.47
CA THR A 177 -3.51 -0.90 -21.16
C THR A 177 -3.65 -0.76 -22.69
N GLU A 178 -4.81 -1.10 -23.25
CA GLU A 178 -5.13 -0.89 -24.67
C GLU A 178 -5.20 0.59 -25.04
N THR A 179 -5.73 1.44 -24.15
CA THR A 179 -5.73 2.89 -24.36
C THR A 179 -4.31 3.46 -24.30
N LEU A 180 -3.49 3.01 -23.36
CA LEU A 180 -2.09 3.41 -23.23
C LEU A 180 -1.28 2.99 -24.46
N ALA A 181 -1.56 1.82 -25.03
CA ALA A 181 -0.94 1.34 -26.27
C ALA A 181 -1.17 2.25 -27.48
N LYS A 182 -2.22 3.08 -27.49
CA LYS A 182 -2.43 4.09 -28.56
C LYS A 182 -1.37 5.19 -28.57
N TYR A 183 -0.69 5.39 -27.42
CA TYR A 183 0.27 6.46 -27.21
C TYR A 183 1.68 5.97 -26.88
N ASP A 184 1.83 4.73 -26.38
CA ASP A 184 3.11 4.09 -26.06
C ASP A 184 3.49 3.07 -27.15
N SER A 185 4.59 3.34 -27.86
CA SER A 185 5.06 2.51 -28.97
C SER A 185 5.58 1.14 -28.52
N VAL A 186 6.02 0.99 -27.26
CA VAL A 186 6.48 -0.29 -26.70
C VAL A 186 5.29 -1.23 -26.52
N LEU A 187 4.21 -0.74 -25.90
CA LEU A 187 2.97 -1.50 -25.74
C LEU A 187 2.35 -1.86 -27.10
N SER A 188 2.26 -0.88 -28.01
CA SER A 188 1.69 -1.12 -29.35
C SER A 188 2.45 -2.22 -30.10
N THR A 189 3.78 -2.07 -30.19
CA THR A 189 4.64 -3.04 -30.89
C THR A 189 4.54 -4.42 -30.24
N GLN A 190 4.52 -4.50 -28.91
CA GLN A 190 4.44 -5.78 -28.21
C GLN A 190 3.08 -6.47 -28.42
N PHE A 191 1.98 -5.71 -28.43
CA PHE A 191 0.64 -6.28 -28.68
C PHE A 191 0.46 -6.76 -30.13
N GLU A 192 1.11 -6.12 -31.09
CA GLU A 192 1.08 -6.54 -32.50
C GLU A 192 2.03 -7.73 -32.78
N SER A 193 3.18 -7.79 -32.11
CA SER A 193 4.24 -8.78 -32.40
C SER A 193 4.21 -10.03 -31.53
N SER A 194 3.66 -9.94 -30.30
CA SER A 194 3.68 -11.05 -29.34
C SER A 194 2.47 -11.96 -29.50
N THR A 195 2.71 -13.20 -29.95
CA THR A 195 1.68 -14.25 -30.00
C THR A 195 1.62 -15.10 -28.73
N VAL A 196 2.61 -14.98 -27.84
CA VAL A 196 2.80 -15.88 -26.68
C VAL A 196 2.51 -15.19 -25.35
N PHE A 197 2.89 -13.92 -25.19
CA PHE A 197 2.72 -13.18 -23.94
C PHE A 197 2.07 -11.82 -24.20
N SER A 198 0.78 -11.72 -23.92
CA SER A 198 0.06 -10.45 -23.98
C SER A 198 0.15 -9.65 -22.68
N GLY A 199 0.48 -10.27 -21.54
CA GLY A 199 0.45 -9.62 -20.23
C GLY A 199 -0.96 -9.26 -19.72
N MET A 200 -2.01 -9.66 -20.46
CA MET A 200 -3.41 -9.29 -20.20
C MET A 200 -4.19 -10.31 -19.38
N SER A 201 -3.65 -11.52 -19.21
CA SER A 201 -4.37 -12.63 -18.58
C SER A 201 -4.59 -12.41 -17.08
N HIS A 202 -5.64 -13.04 -16.56
CA HIS A 202 -5.97 -13.01 -15.13
C HIS A 202 -4.84 -13.50 -14.21
N THR A 203 -4.05 -14.47 -14.68
CA THR A 203 -2.89 -15.00 -13.95
C THR A 203 -1.81 -13.95 -13.84
N ILE A 204 -1.45 -13.29 -14.94
CA ILE A 204 -0.43 -12.24 -14.92
C ILE A 204 -0.88 -11.04 -14.08
N GLN A 205 -2.16 -10.65 -14.15
CA GLN A 205 -2.69 -9.63 -13.26
C GLN A 205 -2.51 -10.01 -11.78
N ASN A 206 -2.74 -11.28 -11.40
CA ASN A 206 -2.54 -11.75 -10.02
C ASN A 206 -1.05 -11.74 -9.65
N ASP A 207 -0.18 -12.16 -10.56
CA ASP A 207 1.27 -12.22 -10.33
C ASP A 207 1.82 -10.81 -10.12
N LEU A 208 1.42 -9.84 -10.96
CA LEU A 208 1.79 -8.43 -10.82
C LEU A 208 1.29 -7.83 -9.50
N ILE A 209 0.03 -8.09 -9.12
CA ILE A 209 -0.52 -7.63 -7.84
C ILE A 209 0.27 -8.22 -6.67
N SER A 210 0.61 -9.50 -6.75
CA SER A 210 1.34 -10.21 -5.69
C SER A 210 2.78 -9.71 -5.59
N ALA A 211 3.44 -9.45 -6.73
CA ALA A 211 4.78 -8.88 -6.78
C ALA A 211 4.80 -7.47 -6.16
N LEU A 212 3.89 -6.59 -6.58
CA LEU A 212 3.78 -5.25 -5.99
C LEU A 212 3.52 -5.31 -4.48
N ALA A 213 2.62 -6.17 -4.03
CA ALA A 213 2.34 -6.34 -2.62
C ALA A 213 3.52 -6.93 -1.84
N ALA A 214 4.29 -7.84 -2.45
CA ALA A 214 5.51 -8.39 -1.86
C ALA A 214 6.57 -7.28 -1.68
N THR A 215 6.81 -6.44 -2.69
CA THR A 215 7.73 -5.30 -2.57
C THR A 215 7.34 -4.35 -1.46
N VAL A 216 6.05 -4.00 -1.33
CA VAL A 216 5.55 -3.18 -0.21
C VAL A 216 5.75 -3.88 1.13
N SER A 217 5.45 -5.18 1.19
CA SER A 217 5.60 -5.97 2.43
C SER A 217 7.06 -6.09 2.86
N ASP A 218 7.97 -6.23 1.90
CA ASP A 218 9.40 -6.29 2.12
C ASP A 218 9.92 -4.95 2.66
N GLN A 219 9.52 -3.84 2.04
CA GLN A 219 9.86 -2.49 2.52
C GLN A 219 9.34 -2.25 3.94
N ILE A 220 8.09 -2.60 4.23
CA ILE A 220 7.52 -2.48 5.58
C ILE A 220 8.27 -3.36 6.59
N ARG A 221 8.65 -4.58 6.18
CA ARG A 221 9.42 -5.48 7.03
C ARG A 221 10.78 -4.88 7.36
N ASP A 222 11.47 -4.32 6.38
CA ASP A 222 12.77 -3.70 6.57
C ASP A 222 12.65 -2.47 7.49
N GLU A 223 11.63 -1.62 7.29
CA GLU A 223 11.33 -0.48 8.19
C GLU A 223 11.08 -0.92 9.65
N ILE A 224 10.35 -2.02 9.86
CA ILE A 224 10.09 -2.57 11.21
C ILE A 224 11.33 -3.27 11.79
N GLN A 225 12.18 -3.87 10.95
CA GLN A 225 13.44 -4.48 11.38
C GLN A 225 14.45 -3.43 11.83
N ASP A 226 14.46 -2.26 11.19
CA ASP A 226 15.28 -1.12 11.60
C ASP A 226 14.74 -0.45 12.87
N ALA A 227 13.42 -0.46 13.06
CA ALA A 227 12.81 0.06 14.28
C ALA A 227 13.21 -0.77 15.51
N PRO A 228 13.62 -0.14 16.63
CA PRO A 228 14.01 -0.88 17.83
C PRO A 228 12.81 -1.60 18.48
N PHE A 229 11.63 -1.01 18.38
CA PHE A 229 10.38 -1.51 18.97
C PHE A 229 9.21 -1.19 18.04
N PHE A 230 8.14 -1.97 18.18
CA PHE A 230 6.87 -1.65 17.55
C PHE A 230 5.69 -2.04 18.45
N GLY A 231 4.53 -1.47 18.17
CA GLY A 231 3.26 -1.81 18.76
C GLY A 231 2.31 -2.25 17.65
N TRP A 232 1.35 -3.12 17.95
CA TRP A 232 0.33 -3.47 16.97
C TRP A 232 -1.05 -3.02 17.41
N GLN A 233 -1.91 -2.80 16.43
CA GLN A 233 -3.34 -2.57 16.57
C GLN A 233 -4.03 -3.68 15.82
N VAL A 234 -4.93 -4.40 16.49
CA VAL A 234 -5.68 -5.50 15.89
C VAL A 234 -7.15 -5.34 16.20
N ASP A 235 -7.98 -5.46 15.18
CA ASP A 235 -9.44 -5.39 15.33
C ASP A 235 -10.10 -6.35 14.32
N GLU A 236 -11.26 -6.88 14.72
CA GLU A 236 -12.07 -7.77 13.89
C GLU A 236 -13.16 -6.95 13.19
N THR A 237 -13.37 -7.23 11.91
CA THR A 237 -14.58 -6.78 11.22
C THR A 237 -15.24 -7.92 10.49
N THR A 238 -16.53 -7.78 10.24
CA THR A 238 -17.27 -8.67 9.38
C THR A 238 -17.45 -7.98 8.02
N ASP A 239 -17.01 -8.65 6.96
CA ASP A 239 -17.16 -8.12 5.61
C ASP A 239 -18.61 -8.22 5.09
N ILE A 240 -18.86 -7.69 3.89
CA ILE A 240 -20.20 -7.65 3.29
C ILE A 240 -20.81 -9.04 2.99
N TYR A 241 -20.04 -10.13 3.12
CA TYR A 241 -20.47 -11.52 2.95
C TYR A 241 -20.38 -12.34 4.24
N CYS A 242 -20.39 -11.66 5.39
CA CYS A 242 -20.39 -12.28 6.71
C CYS A 242 -19.12 -13.08 7.05
N ARG A 243 -18.00 -12.85 6.34
CA ARG A 243 -16.70 -13.41 6.75
C ARG A 243 -16.03 -12.52 7.77
N ALA A 244 -15.44 -13.13 8.79
CA ALA A 244 -14.67 -12.41 9.79
C ALA A 244 -13.26 -12.16 9.26
N GLN A 245 -12.83 -10.92 9.34
CA GLN A 245 -11.52 -10.46 8.87
C GLN A 245 -10.83 -9.75 10.03
N LEU A 246 -9.64 -10.24 10.36
CA LEU A 246 -8.74 -9.62 11.31
C LEU A 246 -7.83 -8.66 10.56
N SER A 247 -7.80 -7.40 10.98
CA SER A 247 -6.90 -6.40 10.41
C SER A 247 -5.77 -6.12 11.38
N VAL A 248 -4.55 -6.11 10.85
CA VAL A 248 -3.34 -5.89 11.65
C VAL A 248 -2.59 -4.67 11.12
N ILE A 249 -2.33 -3.74 12.02
CA ILE A 249 -1.53 -2.55 11.77
C ILE A 249 -0.41 -2.48 12.78
N VAL A 250 0.78 -2.16 12.31
CA VAL A 250 1.95 -1.94 13.14
C VAL A 250 2.26 -0.45 13.22
N ARG A 251 2.57 0.00 14.42
CA ARG A 251 2.99 1.36 14.73
C ARG A 251 4.42 1.32 15.24
N TYR A 252 5.27 2.18 14.69
CA TYR A 252 6.67 2.33 15.10
C TYR A 252 7.12 3.77 14.85
N VAL A 253 8.36 4.06 15.23
CA VAL A 253 9.00 5.33 14.93
C VAL A 253 10.18 5.09 14.01
N ASP A 254 10.18 5.78 12.88
CA ASP A 254 11.22 5.65 11.86
C ASP A 254 12.55 6.26 12.31
N SER A 255 13.59 6.10 11.49
CA SER A 255 14.92 6.66 11.76
C SER A 255 14.89 8.18 11.97
N ALA A 256 13.98 8.90 11.30
CA ALA A 256 13.76 10.34 11.39
C ALA A 256 12.96 10.78 12.63
N GLY A 257 12.55 9.85 13.51
CA GLY A 257 11.81 10.18 14.73
C GLY A 257 10.32 10.42 14.51
N LYS A 258 9.77 10.08 13.35
CA LYS A 258 8.35 10.26 13.02
C LYS A 258 7.56 8.97 13.24
N ILE A 259 6.36 9.11 13.77
CA ILE A 259 5.42 8.00 13.95
C ILE A 259 4.94 7.52 12.58
N GLN A 260 5.09 6.23 12.34
CA GLN A 260 4.57 5.52 11.19
C GLN A 260 3.53 4.50 11.65
N GLU A 261 2.44 4.38 10.88
CA GLU A 261 1.48 3.29 10.98
C GLU A 261 1.48 2.58 9.62
N ARG A 262 1.75 1.27 9.62
CA ARG A 262 1.78 0.42 8.43
C ARG A 262 0.78 -0.72 8.55
N PHE A 263 -0.02 -0.91 7.51
CA PHE A 263 -0.93 -2.02 7.38
C PHE A 263 -0.17 -3.28 6.97
N ILE A 264 -0.35 -4.36 7.74
CA ILE A 264 0.30 -5.64 7.46
C ILE A 264 -0.58 -6.51 6.57
N GLY A 265 -1.89 -6.56 6.85
CA GLY A 265 -2.79 -7.41 6.08
C GLY A 265 -4.14 -7.64 6.72
N PHE A 266 -5.02 -8.25 5.91
CA PHE A 266 -6.25 -8.87 6.38
C PHE A 266 -6.07 -10.38 6.47
N PHE A 267 -6.52 -10.96 7.57
CA PHE A 267 -6.47 -12.39 7.82
C PHE A 267 -7.88 -12.93 8.05
N ASP A 268 -8.23 -14.03 7.37
CA ASP A 268 -9.54 -14.66 7.52
C ASP A 268 -9.59 -15.44 8.85
N VAL A 269 -10.48 -15.03 9.76
CA VAL A 269 -10.69 -15.69 11.07
C VAL A 269 -12.06 -16.37 11.14
N SER A 270 -12.71 -16.60 10.00
CA SER A 270 -14.03 -17.22 9.94
C SER A 270 -14.03 -18.68 10.44
N GLY A 271 -12.88 -19.36 10.41
CA GLY A 271 -12.70 -20.73 10.88
C GLY A 271 -12.56 -20.89 12.40
N GLY A 272 -12.34 -19.80 13.13
CA GLY A 272 -12.15 -19.82 14.58
C GLY A 272 -11.98 -18.41 15.15
N ARG A 273 -12.95 -17.96 15.95
CA ARG A 273 -12.99 -16.61 16.56
C ARG A 273 -12.65 -16.61 18.06
N ASP A 274 -12.14 -17.72 18.57
CA ASP A 274 -11.63 -17.75 19.93
C ASP A 274 -10.22 -17.14 20.01
N ALA A 275 -9.80 -16.81 21.22
CA ALA A 275 -8.51 -16.16 21.46
C ALA A 275 -7.31 -17.00 20.99
N GLN A 276 -7.43 -18.34 20.97
CA GLN A 276 -6.34 -19.23 20.58
C GLN A 276 -6.16 -19.24 19.07
N SER A 277 -7.26 -19.36 18.31
CA SER A 277 -7.24 -19.34 16.86
C SER A 277 -6.70 -18.01 16.31
N ILE A 278 -7.14 -16.88 16.90
CA ILE A 278 -6.64 -15.55 16.54
C ILE A 278 -5.15 -15.42 16.86
N PHE A 279 -4.73 -15.92 18.03
CA PHE A 279 -3.33 -15.91 18.44
C PHE A 279 -2.43 -16.72 17.48
N GLU A 280 -2.86 -17.90 17.04
CA GLU A 280 -2.10 -18.75 16.11
C GLU A 280 -1.86 -18.05 14.77
N ILE A 281 -2.90 -17.42 14.22
CA ILE A 281 -2.81 -16.63 12.98
C ILE A 281 -1.83 -15.46 13.14
N LEU A 282 -1.92 -14.72 14.25
CA LEU A 282 -0.97 -13.63 14.52
C LEU A 282 0.46 -14.15 14.70
N ASN A 283 0.64 -15.24 15.44
CA ASN A 283 1.95 -15.82 15.69
C ASN A 283 2.60 -16.35 14.42
N GLU A 284 1.84 -16.94 13.48
CA GLU A 284 2.36 -17.37 12.17
C GLU A 284 2.78 -16.17 11.31
N ASN A 285 1.89 -15.20 11.15
CA ASN A 285 2.11 -14.09 10.21
C ASN A 285 3.07 -13.01 10.75
N MET A 286 3.19 -12.87 12.08
CA MET A 286 4.03 -11.84 12.69
C MET A 286 5.44 -12.32 13.08
N GLN A 287 5.74 -13.62 12.94
CA GLN A 287 7.05 -14.19 13.26
C GLN A 287 8.21 -13.52 12.49
N GLY A 288 7.97 -13.15 11.22
CA GLY A 288 8.97 -12.48 10.37
C GLY A 288 9.39 -11.08 10.82
N TYR A 289 8.68 -10.48 11.80
CA TYR A 289 8.95 -9.14 12.33
C TYR A 289 9.66 -9.15 13.69
N ASN A 290 10.04 -10.32 14.20
CA ASN A 290 10.60 -10.51 15.54
C ASN A 290 9.75 -9.90 16.67
N PHE A 291 8.43 -10.10 16.62
CA PHE A 291 7.50 -9.51 17.59
C PHE A 291 7.75 -9.96 19.04
N LYS A 292 8.34 -11.14 19.26
CA LYS A 292 8.59 -11.66 20.61
C LYS A 292 9.47 -10.74 21.45
N ASP A 293 10.49 -10.15 20.83
CA ASP A 293 11.45 -9.27 21.49
C ASP A 293 11.08 -7.79 21.34
N LYS A 294 10.50 -7.41 20.19
CA LYS A 294 10.29 -6.00 19.81
C LYS A 294 8.90 -5.45 20.13
N LEU A 295 7.91 -6.31 20.41
CA LEU A 295 6.54 -5.87 20.67
C LEU A 295 6.41 -5.28 22.07
N VAL A 296 6.02 -4.01 22.14
CA VAL A 296 5.92 -3.26 23.41
C VAL A 296 4.50 -2.81 23.73
N ALA A 297 3.60 -2.84 22.75
CA ALA A 297 2.20 -2.51 22.94
C ALA A 297 1.28 -3.37 22.06
N GLN A 298 0.15 -3.75 22.63
CA GLN A 298 -0.91 -4.47 21.95
C GLN A 298 -2.26 -3.79 22.16
N THR A 299 -2.84 -3.28 21.08
CA THR A 299 -4.06 -2.46 21.13
C THR A 299 -5.24 -3.18 20.50
N TYR A 300 -6.28 -3.47 21.28
CA TYR A 300 -7.49 -4.17 20.83
C TYR A 300 -8.77 -3.46 21.29
N ASP A 301 -9.91 -3.95 20.79
CA ASP A 301 -11.21 -3.65 21.37
C ASP A 301 -11.39 -4.30 22.77
N GLY A 302 -12.48 -3.96 23.44
CA GLY A 302 -12.79 -4.46 24.78
C GLY A 302 -13.45 -5.83 24.81
N ALA A 303 -13.54 -6.55 23.69
CA ALA A 303 -14.23 -7.83 23.65
C ALA A 303 -13.51 -8.85 24.54
N ALA A 304 -14.24 -9.70 25.27
CA ALA A 304 -13.64 -10.66 26.19
C ALA A 304 -12.61 -11.60 25.52
N VAL A 305 -12.85 -11.95 24.25
CA VAL A 305 -11.92 -12.74 23.42
C VAL A 305 -10.58 -12.03 23.25
N MET A 306 -10.57 -10.71 23.13
CA MET A 306 -9.36 -9.93 22.89
C MET A 306 -8.72 -9.45 24.20
N ALA A 307 -9.54 -8.88 25.09
CA ALA A 307 -9.14 -8.10 26.25
C ALA A 307 -9.14 -8.85 27.60
N SER A 308 -9.52 -10.14 27.66
CA SER A 308 -9.49 -10.87 28.94
C SER A 308 -8.07 -11.13 29.44
N ASP A 309 -7.79 -10.79 30.71
CA ASP A 309 -6.49 -10.98 31.36
C ASP A 309 -6.13 -12.46 31.59
N LEU A 310 -7.13 -13.36 31.59
CA LEU A 310 -6.93 -14.79 31.90
C LEU A 310 -6.78 -15.63 30.64
N ASN A 311 -7.71 -15.48 29.69
CA ASN A 311 -7.82 -16.34 28.51
C ASN A 311 -8.00 -15.56 27.20
N GLY A 312 -7.91 -14.23 27.24
CA GLY A 312 -8.01 -13.40 26.05
C GLY A 312 -6.74 -13.43 25.20
N LEU A 313 -6.82 -12.86 24.01
CA LEU A 313 -5.68 -12.69 23.11
C LEU A 313 -4.54 -11.97 23.82
N GLN A 314 -4.85 -10.93 24.61
CA GLN A 314 -3.83 -10.15 25.30
C GLN A 314 -2.96 -10.98 26.26
N ALA A 315 -3.57 -11.92 26.98
CA ALA A 315 -2.86 -12.81 27.90
C ALA A 315 -1.94 -13.77 27.14
N LYS A 316 -2.41 -14.30 26.01
CA LYS A 316 -1.63 -15.22 25.15
C LYS A 316 -0.42 -14.53 24.53
N VAL A 317 -0.60 -13.32 24.02
CA VAL A 317 0.49 -12.50 23.47
C VAL A 317 1.50 -12.16 24.56
N LYS A 318 1.02 -11.72 25.73
CA LYS A 318 1.89 -11.34 26.86
C LYS A 318 2.69 -12.51 27.44
N ALA A 319 2.20 -13.75 27.29
CA ALA A 319 2.94 -14.95 27.68
C ALA A 319 4.22 -15.16 26.83
N ILE A 320 4.26 -14.68 25.58
CA ILE A 320 5.41 -14.82 24.67
C ILE A 320 6.21 -13.53 24.54
N ALA A 321 5.52 -12.38 24.56
CA ALA A 321 6.11 -11.04 24.55
C ALA A 321 5.72 -10.31 25.85
N PRO A 322 6.44 -10.54 26.98
CA PRO A 322 6.10 -9.97 28.28
C PRO A 322 6.06 -8.44 28.30
N SER A 323 6.84 -7.80 27.42
CA SER A 323 6.91 -6.35 27.24
C SER A 323 5.67 -5.75 26.56
N ALA A 324 4.82 -6.57 25.93
CA ALA A 324 3.66 -6.11 25.18
C ALA A 324 2.51 -5.68 26.11
N MET A 325 2.47 -4.39 26.45
CA MET A 325 1.41 -3.81 27.28
C MET A 325 0.07 -3.80 26.54
N PHE A 326 -0.99 -4.25 27.20
CA PHE A 326 -2.35 -4.14 26.66
C PHE A 326 -2.89 -2.71 26.76
N VAL A 327 -3.40 -2.23 25.64
CA VAL A 327 -4.07 -0.93 25.53
C VAL A 327 -5.47 -1.14 24.97
N HIS A 328 -6.48 -0.84 25.78
CA HIS A 328 -7.86 -0.87 25.32
C HIS A 328 -8.15 0.40 24.51
N CYS A 329 -8.55 0.26 23.24
CA CYS A 329 -8.86 1.37 22.34
C CYS A 329 -9.76 2.45 22.97
N TYR A 330 -9.30 3.70 23.01
CA TYR A 330 -10.02 4.79 23.65
C TYR A 330 -11.31 5.18 22.93
N ALA A 331 -11.33 5.15 21.60
CA ALA A 331 -12.56 5.38 20.82
C ALA A 331 -13.63 4.35 21.17
N HIS A 332 -13.24 3.08 21.33
CA HIS A 332 -14.16 2.03 21.78
C HIS A 332 -14.62 2.26 23.22
N ARG A 333 -13.72 2.64 24.15
CA ARG A 333 -14.10 2.94 25.55
C ARG A 333 -15.11 4.08 25.64
N LEU A 334 -14.91 5.16 24.88
CA LEU A 334 -15.84 6.29 24.82
C LEU A 334 -17.20 5.85 24.25
N ASN A 335 -17.19 5.04 23.19
CA ASN A 335 -18.40 4.46 22.63
C ASN A 335 -19.15 3.59 23.68
N LEU A 336 -18.43 2.80 24.48
CA LEU A 336 -19.04 2.00 25.55
C LEU A 336 -19.65 2.84 26.68
N VAL A 337 -19.00 3.94 27.10
CA VAL A 337 -19.50 4.86 28.14
C VAL A 337 -20.93 5.22 27.83
N LEU A 338 -21.11 5.82 26.66
CA LEU A 338 -22.37 6.38 26.30
C LEU A 338 -23.35 5.15 26.10
N SER A 339 -22.94 4.00 25.50
CA SER A 339 -23.88 3.10 24.77
C SER A 339 -24.44 2.05 25.69
N GLN A 340 -23.61 1.63 26.64
CA GLN A 340 -24.07 0.89 27.79
C GLN A 340 -24.95 1.80 28.67
N GLY A 341 -24.59 3.07 28.83
CA GLY A 341 -25.42 4.07 29.53
C GLY A 341 -26.83 4.18 28.96
N ALA A 342 -26.94 4.40 27.65
CA ALA A 342 -28.22 4.44 26.94
C ALA A 342 -29.00 3.11 27.01
N LYS A 343 -28.32 1.96 27.10
CA LYS A 343 -28.97 0.65 27.26
C LYS A 343 -29.48 0.41 28.68
N CYS A 344 -28.91 1.05 29.69
CA CYS A 344 -29.37 0.94 31.07
C CYS A 344 -30.72 1.63 31.30
N LEU A 345 -31.09 2.60 30.46
CA LEU A 345 -32.32 3.38 30.58
C LEU A 345 -33.34 2.96 29.49
N PRO A 346 -34.52 2.42 29.86
CA PRO A 346 -35.55 1.99 28.91
C PRO A 346 -35.96 3.08 27.90
N GLU A 347 -36.11 4.32 28.36
CA GLU A 347 -36.51 5.48 27.57
C GLU A 347 -35.48 5.79 26.49
N CYS A 348 -34.19 5.74 26.84
CA CYS A 348 -33.08 5.92 25.90
C CYS A 348 -33.07 4.82 24.83
N ARG A 349 -33.35 3.56 25.19
CA ARG A 349 -33.44 2.45 24.22
C ARG A 349 -34.55 2.67 23.20
N ILE A 350 -35.73 3.11 23.67
CA ILE A 350 -36.88 3.39 22.80
C ILE A 350 -36.58 4.57 21.88
N PHE A 351 -35.94 5.62 22.41
CA PHE A 351 -35.50 6.77 21.64
C PHE A 351 -34.56 6.36 20.49
N PHE A 352 -33.45 5.66 20.77
CA PHE A 352 -32.49 5.28 19.74
C PHE A 352 -33.04 4.27 18.72
N ALA A 353 -33.95 3.38 19.14
CA ALA A 353 -34.65 2.50 18.22
C ALA A 353 -35.55 3.29 17.25
N SER A 354 -36.27 4.28 17.76
CA SER A 354 -37.12 5.17 16.95
C SER A 354 -36.27 6.02 16.00
N LEU A 355 -35.17 6.59 16.49
CA LEU A 355 -34.25 7.42 15.73
C LEU A 355 -33.62 6.65 14.55
N SER A 356 -33.21 5.40 14.78
CA SER A 356 -32.69 4.50 13.74
C SER A 356 -33.72 4.23 12.62
N GLY A 357 -35.02 4.39 12.91
CA GLY A 357 -36.11 4.30 11.96
C GLY A 357 -36.03 5.37 10.87
N PHE A 358 -35.64 6.61 11.19
CA PHE A 358 -35.54 7.72 10.25
C PHE A 358 -34.53 7.40 9.13
N ALA A 359 -33.31 7.00 9.51
CA ALA A 359 -32.28 6.58 8.56
C ALA A 359 -32.74 5.40 7.68
N THR A 360 -33.41 4.41 8.30
CA THR A 360 -33.92 3.23 7.60
C THR A 360 -34.99 3.61 6.57
N PHE A 361 -35.91 4.52 6.92
CA PHE A 361 -37.00 4.97 6.06
C PHE A 361 -36.46 5.59 4.76
N PHE A 362 -35.57 6.57 4.85
CA PHE A 362 -35.02 7.21 3.64
C PHE A 362 -34.10 6.27 2.86
N SER A 363 -33.29 5.43 3.53
CA SER A 363 -32.34 4.53 2.85
C SER A 363 -32.96 3.50 1.92
N LYS A 364 -34.25 3.18 2.11
CA LYS A 364 -34.98 2.15 1.36
C LYS A 364 -35.72 2.68 0.12
N SER A 365 -35.75 3.99 -0.14
CA SER A 365 -36.41 4.54 -1.35
C SER A 365 -35.75 5.81 -1.85
N THR A 366 -35.42 5.82 -3.14
CA THR A 366 -34.91 7.01 -3.85
C THR A 366 -35.95 8.12 -3.90
N LYS A 367 -37.24 7.79 -4.06
CA LYS A 367 -38.34 8.76 -4.08
C LYS A 367 -38.53 9.44 -2.72
N ARG A 368 -38.39 8.69 -1.61
CA ARG A 368 -38.38 9.30 -0.26
C ARG A 368 -37.17 10.20 -0.06
N THR A 369 -36.02 9.78 -0.57
CA THR A 369 -34.78 10.56 -0.48
C THR A 369 -34.87 11.86 -1.27
N SER A 370 -35.55 11.89 -2.43
CA SER A 370 -35.73 13.13 -3.19
C SER A 370 -36.55 14.18 -2.45
N PHE A 371 -37.53 13.79 -1.62
CA PHE A 371 -38.25 14.73 -0.76
C PHE A 371 -37.31 15.38 0.27
N LEU A 372 -36.44 14.58 0.88
CA LEU A 372 -35.43 15.07 1.82
C LEU A 372 -34.46 16.06 1.16
N GLU A 373 -33.99 15.74 -0.05
CA GLU A 373 -33.12 16.62 -0.84
C GLU A 373 -33.83 17.91 -1.27
N SER A 374 -35.11 17.82 -1.64
CA SER A 374 -35.91 19.00 -2.03
C SER A 374 -36.14 19.96 -0.86
N ALA A 375 -36.17 19.44 0.36
CA ALA A 375 -36.24 20.23 1.59
C ALA A 375 -34.88 20.79 2.06
N GLY A 376 -33.81 20.60 1.27
CA GLY A 376 -32.47 21.06 1.62
C GLY A 376 -31.82 20.29 2.78
N CYS A 377 -32.40 19.16 3.19
CA CYS A 377 -31.91 18.37 4.32
C CYS A 377 -30.73 17.48 3.89
N SER A 378 -29.70 17.41 4.73
CA SER A 378 -28.57 16.50 4.51
C SER A 378 -29.01 15.02 4.50
N ARG A 379 -28.38 14.19 3.66
CA ARG A 379 -28.69 12.75 3.62
C ARG A 379 -28.34 12.09 4.96
N LEU A 380 -29.31 11.39 5.54
CA LEU A 380 -29.11 10.60 6.75
C LEU A 380 -28.18 9.41 6.47
N PRO A 381 -27.16 9.16 7.32
CA PRO A 381 -26.27 8.02 7.14
C PRO A 381 -27.04 6.71 7.35
N ARG A 382 -26.58 5.63 6.70
CA ARG A 382 -27.10 4.29 7.00
C ARG A 382 -26.68 3.86 8.40
N ASN A 383 -27.59 3.21 9.12
CA ASN A 383 -27.32 2.69 10.47
C ASN A 383 -26.08 1.79 10.50
N ALA A 384 -25.13 2.12 11.38
CA ALA A 384 -23.96 1.30 11.69
C ALA A 384 -23.94 1.00 13.20
N PRO A 385 -24.51 -0.14 13.64
CA PRO A 385 -24.75 -0.43 15.06
C PRO A 385 -23.50 -0.43 15.95
N THR A 386 -22.31 -0.60 15.36
CA THR A 386 -21.03 -0.75 16.08
C THR A 386 -20.29 0.57 16.31
N ARG A 387 -20.69 1.68 15.67
CA ARG A 387 -19.98 2.96 15.73
C ARG A 387 -20.93 4.10 16.00
N TRP A 388 -20.86 4.65 17.18
CA TRP A 388 -21.92 5.51 17.65
C TRP A 388 -21.78 6.97 17.23
N ASN A 389 -20.66 7.34 16.62
CA ASN A 389 -20.56 8.52 15.77
C ASN A 389 -21.63 8.53 14.66
N PHE A 390 -22.07 7.37 14.17
CA PHE A 390 -23.18 7.33 13.21
C PHE A 390 -24.50 7.70 13.86
N THR A 391 -24.73 7.29 15.11
CA THR A 391 -25.93 7.67 15.85
C THR A 391 -25.89 9.13 16.28
N SER A 392 -24.73 9.64 16.70
CA SER A 392 -24.51 11.07 16.90
C SER A 392 -24.88 11.84 15.63
N TRP A 393 -24.36 11.43 14.47
CA TRP A 393 -24.67 12.10 13.22
C TRP A 393 -26.16 12.07 12.89
N ILE A 394 -26.86 10.97 13.15
CA ILE A 394 -28.34 10.92 12.99
C ILE A 394 -29.03 11.90 13.95
N VAL A 395 -28.63 11.94 15.23
CA VAL A 395 -29.18 12.90 16.20
C VAL A 395 -28.99 14.33 15.72
N SER A 396 -27.75 14.71 15.38
CA SER A 396 -27.41 16.05 14.91
C SER A 396 -28.13 16.40 13.62
N THR A 397 -28.23 15.47 12.66
CA THR A 397 -28.98 15.71 11.42
C THR A 397 -30.47 15.91 11.69
N VAL A 398 -31.10 15.08 12.53
CA VAL A 398 -32.52 15.20 12.84
C VAL A 398 -32.81 16.48 13.63
N ALA A 399 -31.96 16.84 14.59
CA ALA A 399 -32.11 18.05 15.39
C ALA A 399 -31.91 19.34 14.58
N ASN A 400 -30.89 19.37 13.71
CA ASN A 400 -30.57 20.54 12.87
C ASN A 400 -31.54 20.74 11.71
N ASN A 401 -32.22 19.67 11.28
CA ASN A 401 -33.18 19.72 10.17
C ASN A 401 -34.61 19.43 10.65
N TYR A 402 -34.93 19.73 11.92
CA TYR A 402 -36.20 19.38 12.54
C TYR A 402 -37.42 19.87 11.74
N ASP A 403 -37.48 21.18 11.45
CA ASP A 403 -38.59 21.77 10.68
C ASP A 403 -38.62 21.25 9.24
N GLY A 404 -37.45 21.10 8.61
CA GLY A 404 -37.32 20.57 7.26
C GLY A 404 -37.80 19.12 7.16
N LEU A 405 -37.54 18.30 8.18
CA LEU A 405 -38.00 16.92 8.26
C LEU A 405 -39.51 16.84 8.49
N LEU A 406 -40.08 17.67 9.36
CA LEU A 406 -41.53 17.77 9.53
C LEU A 406 -42.22 18.07 8.19
N GLN A 407 -41.80 19.15 7.52
CA GLN A 407 -42.32 19.51 6.19
C GLN A 407 -42.10 18.40 5.16
N THR A 408 -40.95 17.72 5.20
CA THR A 408 -40.66 16.59 4.31
C THR A 408 -41.69 15.47 4.49
N PHE A 409 -41.99 15.07 5.72
CA PHE A 409 -42.98 14.03 5.98
C PHE A 409 -44.40 14.48 5.65
N GLU A 410 -44.77 15.74 5.92
CA GLU A 410 -46.07 16.31 5.51
C GLU A 410 -46.24 16.28 3.99
N ASN A 411 -45.21 16.65 3.24
CA ASN A 411 -45.21 16.59 1.79
C ASN A 411 -45.32 15.15 1.26
N ILE A 412 -44.66 14.18 1.91
CA ILE A 412 -44.81 12.75 1.60
C ILE A 412 -46.26 12.31 1.85
N ILE A 413 -46.88 12.75 2.95
CA ILE A 413 -48.27 12.41 3.29
C ILE A 413 -49.26 13.02 2.28
N ALA A 414 -48.97 14.20 1.77
CA ALA A 414 -49.79 14.89 0.77
C ALA A 414 -49.64 14.32 -0.65
N ASP A 415 -48.57 13.57 -0.94
CA ASP A 415 -48.34 12.97 -2.25
C ASP A 415 -49.22 11.73 -2.46
N THR A 416 -50.17 11.86 -3.38
CA THR A 416 -51.15 10.81 -3.75
C THR A 416 -50.54 9.59 -4.44
N THR A 417 -49.24 9.64 -4.78
CA THR A 417 -48.51 8.58 -5.46
C THR A 417 -47.62 7.76 -4.53
N MET A 418 -47.72 7.98 -3.21
CA MET A 418 -47.08 7.14 -2.18
C MET A 418 -47.89 5.88 -1.88
N ASP A 419 -47.19 4.80 -1.51
CA ASP A 419 -47.81 3.58 -1.00
C ASP A 419 -48.29 3.74 0.45
N ASP A 420 -49.26 2.93 0.86
CA ASP A 420 -49.90 2.98 2.18
C ASP A 420 -48.88 2.82 3.33
N ASP A 421 -47.92 1.89 3.19
CA ASP A 421 -46.88 1.66 4.20
C ASP A 421 -46.00 2.91 4.39
N THR A 422 -45.64 3.58 3.29
CA THR A 422 -44.88 4.84 3.33
C THR A 422 -45.67 5.95 4.00
N LEU A 423 -46.96 6.09 3.70
CA LEU A 423 -47.84 7.09 4.31
C LEU A 423 -48.00 6.87 5.82
N ASP A 424 -48.22 5.63 6.25
CA ASP A 424 -48.36 5.29 7.66
C ASP A 424 -47.05 5.49 8.43
N CYS A 425 -45.92 5.11 7.83
CA CYS A 425 -44.61 5.38 8.41
C CYS A 425 -44.34 6.89 8.53
N ALA A 426 -44.63 7.67 7.48
CA ALA A 426 -44.44 9.12 7.49
C ALA A 426 -45.30 9.80 8.58
N LYS A 427 -46.58 9.43 8.70
CA LYS A 427 -47.44 9.88 9.82
C LYS A 427 -46.87 9.47 11.18
N GLY A 428 -46.32 8.27 11.28
CA GLY A 428 -45.62 7.80 12.47
C GLY A 428 -44.42 8.68 12.84
N PHE A 429 -43.61 9.09 11.87
CA PHE A 429 -42.47 9.98 12.09
C PHE A 429 -42.88 11.42 12.44
N VAL A 430 -43.93 11.96 11.82
CA VAL A 430 -44.51 13.26 12.23
C VAL A 430 -44.91 13.21 13.70
N ARG A 431 -45.70 12.20 14.10
CA ARG A 431 -46.09 12.02 15.52
C ARG A 431 -44.90 11.89 16.46
N LYS A 432 -43.77 11.33 16.00
CA LYS A 432 -42.54 11.24 16.79
C LYS A 432 -41.85 12.59 16.91
N LEU A 433 -41.81 13.38 15.84
CA LEU A 433 -41.26 14.72 15.87
C LEU A 433 -42.14 15.68 16.68
N GLU A 434 -43.44 15.44 16.81
CA GLU A 434 -44.34 16.22 17.67
C GLU A 434 -44.38 15.72 19.13
N ASP A 435 -43.91 14.51 19.40
CA ASP A 435 -43.92 13.91 20.74
C ASP A 435 -42.86 14.55 21.64
N PHE A 436 -43.32 15.17 22.72
CA PHE A 436 -42.47 15.84 23.71
C PHE A 436 -41.30 14.95 24.17
N GLU A 437 -41.55 13.67 24.48
CA GLU A 437 -40.52 12.76 25.00
C GLU A 437 -39.40 12.54 23.98
N PHE A 438 -39.77 12.27 22.73
CA PHE A 438 -38.80 12.06 21.66
C PHE A 438 -37.97 13.32 21.40
N VAL A 439 -38.61 14.50 21.32
CA VAL A 439 -37.92 15.77 21.07
C VAL A 439 -37.03 16.17 22.24
N PHE A 440 -37.48 15.96 23.47
CA PHE A 440 -36.68 16.16 24.68
C PHE A 440 -35.40 15.32 24.65
N MET A 441 -35.52 14.04 24.31
CA MET A 441 -34.38 13.14 24.19
C MET A 441 -33.47 13.52 23.02
N LEU A 442 -34.03 13.96 21.89
CA LEU A 442 -33.28 14.41 20.72
C LEU A 442 -32.35 15.57 21.07
N TYR A 443 -32.86 16.64 21.66
CA TYR A 443 -32.05 17.82 22.01
C TYR A 443 -31.15 17.61 23.23
N THR A 444 -31.52 16.69 24.13
CA THR A 444 -30.62 16.28 25.23
C THR A 444 -29.38 15.58 24.68
N TYR A 445 -29.56 14.60 23.79
CA TYR A 445 -28.45 13.87 23.20
C TYR A 445 -27.66 14.71 22.20
N GLU A 446 -28.28 15.64 21.48
CA GLU A 446 -27.56 16.57 20.58
C GLU A 446 -26.51 17.41 21.34
N GLN A 447 -26.87 17.92 22.51
CA GLN A 447 -25.93 18.65 23.37
C GLN A 447 -24.80 17.78 23.92
N ILE A 448 -25.09 16.52 24.27
CA ILE A 448 -24.05 15.58 24.71
C ILE A 448 -23.11 15.25 23.55
N PHE A 449 -23.69 14.95 22.39
CA PHE A 449 -22.96 14.47 21.22
C PHE A 449 -22.06 15.53 20.60
N SER A 450 -22.49 16.80 20.58
CA SER A 450 -21.68 17.91 20.08
C SER A 450 -20.31 18.02 20.77
N GLU A 451 -20.21 17.74 22.08
CA GLU A 451 -18.92 17.71 22.77
C GLU A 451 -18.21 16.35 22.67
N THR A 452 -18.96 15.24 22.76
CA THR A 452 -18.33 13.90 22.71
C THR A 452 -17.73 13.59 21.34
N ASP A 453 -18.30 14.09 20.25
CA ASP A 453 -17.77 13.91 18.90
C ASP A 453 -16.40 14.57 18.74
N VAL A 454 -16.19 15.75 19.33
CA VAL A 454 -14.87 16.40 19.31
C VAL A 454 -13.85 15.56 20.07
N VAL A 455 -14.23 14.97 21.21
CA VAL A 455 -13.35 14.04 21.93
C VAL A 455 -13.07 12.81 21.06
N PHE A 456 -14.09 12.29 20.38
CA PHE A 456 -13.97 11.12 19.52
C PHE A 456 -12.98 11.37 18.36
N ASP A 457 -13.08 12.51 17.69
CA ASP A 457 -12.17 12.90 16.61
C ASP A 457 -10.71 13.00 17.10
N ILE A 458 -10.49 13.54 18.30
CA ILE A 458 -9.17 13.64 18.92
C ILE A 458 -8.62 12.25 19.24
N VAL A 459 -9.42 11.37 19.86
CA VAL A 459 -8.99 10.00 20.19
C VAL A 459 -8.92 9.08 18.97
N GLN A 460 -9.18 9.56 17.77
CA GLN A 460 -8.97 8.84 16.52
C GLN A 460 -7.78 9.34 15.70
N GLN A 461 -7.06 10.36 16.19
CA GLN A 461 -5.87 10.86 15.50
C GLN A 461 -4.71 9.86 15.59
N ARG A 462 -3.84 9.85 14.56
CA ARG A 462 -2.65 8.98 14.52
C ARG A 462 -1.63 9.40 15.57
N ALA A 463 -1.34 10.69 15.69
CA ALA A 463 -0.52 11.20 16.78
C ALA A 463 -1.47 11.57 17.93
N MET A 464 -1.36 10.88 19.07
CA MET A 464 -2.11 11.24 20.25
C MET A 464 -1.19 11.82 21.30
N ASP A 465 -1.49 13.06 21.67
CA ASP A 465 -1.00 13.73 22.85
C ASP A 465 -1.89 13.28 24.03
N VAL A 466 -1.30 12.52 24.97
CA VAL A 466 -2.05 11.87 26.05
C VAL A 466 -2.55 12.90 27.04
N LEU A 467 -1.78 13.96 27.29
CA LEU A 467 -2.19 15.10 28.10
C LEU A 467 -3.33 15.88 27.44
N TYR A 468 -3.24 16.12 26.13
CA TYR A 468 -4.32 16.77 25.40
C TYR A 468 -5.60 15.93 25.44
N CYS A 469 -5.48 14.61 25.27
CA CYS A 469 -6.60 13.67 25.43
C CYS A 469 -7.19 13.71 26.85
N LYS A 470 -6.33 13.69 27.89
CA LYS A 470 -6.75 13.81 29.29
C LYS A 470 -7.48 15.13 29.53
N ASN A 471 -6.89 16.25 29.16
CA ASN A 471 -7.46 17.58 29.32
C ASN A 471 -8.81 17.71 28.59
N ARG A 472 -8.94 17.09 27.41
CA ARG A 472 -10.21 17.07 26.66
C ARG A 472 -11.27 16.22 27.34
N ILE A 473 -10.91 15.06 27.91
CA ILE A 473 -11.83 14.24 28.71
C ILE A 473 -12.26 14.97 29.99
N GLU A 474 -11.34 15.67 30.64
CA GLU A 474 -11.65 16.53 31.80
C GLU A 474 -12.56 17.69 31.42
N SER A 475 -12.33 18.30 30.24
CA SER A 475 -13.21 19.34 29.70
C SER A 475 -14.61 18.80 29.40
N LEU A 476 -14.73 17.59 28.84
CA LEU A 476 -16.01 16.91 28.65
C LEU A 476 -16.71 16.65 30.00
N LEU A 477 -15.97 16.20 31.02
CA LEU A 477 -16.52 16.02 32.36
C LEU A 477 -17.01 17.35 32.97
N ALA A 478 -16.26 18.44 32.79
CA ALA A 478 -16.65 19.76 33.24
C ALA A 478 -17.94 20.23 32.52
N PHE A 479 -18.02 20.06 31.21
CA PHE A 479 -19.21 20.36 30.42
C PHE A 479 -20.43 19.57 30.88
N VAL A 480 -20.31 18.24 31.05
CA VAL A 480 -21.43 17.42 31.52
C VAL A 480 -21.87 17.83 32.93
N LYS A 481 -20.94 18.22 33.82
CA LYS A 481 -21.26 18.77 35.15
C LYS A 481 -22.01 20.10 35.07
N GLU A 482 -21.62 20.99 34.16
CA GLU A 482 -22.31 22.26 33.92
C GLU A 482 -23.74 22.02 33.43
N LYS A 483 -23.91 21.08 32.50
CA LYS A 483 -25.22 20.66 31.98
C LYS A 483 -26.08 19.95 33.02
N ARG A 484 -25.47 19.38 34.06
CA ARG A 484 -26.14 18.81 35.23
C ARG A 484 -26.57 19.88 36.25
N SER A 485 -26.95 21.07 35.77
CA SER A 485 -27.49 22.16 36.59
C SER A 485 -28.98 22.32 36.35
N GLU A 486 -29.68 22.89 37.33
CA GLU A 486 -31.12 23.18 37.21
C GLU A 486 -31.40 24.09 36.01
N GLY A 487 -30.61 25.15 35.84
CA GLY A 487 -30.79 26.10 34.76
C GLY A 487 -30.65 25.47 33.38
N ALA A 488 -29.71 24.54 33.22
CA ALA A 488 -29.54 23.82 31.95
C ALA A 488 -30.72 22.90 31.63
N PHE A 489 -31.24 22.18 32.64
CA PHE A 489 -32.45 21.38 32.48
C PHE A 489 -33.65 22.27 32.08
N GLN A 490 -33.87 23.37 32.81
CA GLN A 490 -34.97 24.29 32.55
C GLN A 490 -34.90 24.91 31.16
N ALA A 491 -33.71 25.26 30.68
CA ALA A 491 -33.52 25.81 29.34
C ALA A 491 -33.93 24.80 28.24
N ILE A 492 -33.58 23.52 28.41
CA ILE A 492 -33.98 22.47 27.46
C ILE A 492 -35.48 22.23 27.56
N TYR A 493 -36.00 22.06 28.78
CA TYR A 493 -37.40 21.76 29.01
C TYR A 493 -38.32 22.85 28.45
N ALA A 494 -38.02 24.14 28.73
CA ALA A 494 -38.76 25.27 28.20
C ALA A 494 -38.73 25.32 26.67
N LYS A 495 -37.54 25.13 26.06
CA LYS A 495 -37.40 25.05 24.60
C LYS A 495 -38.30 23.96 23.99
N ILE A 496 -38.39 22.79 24.63
CA ILE A 496 -39.19 21.68 24.09
C ILE A 496 -40.69 21.89 24.35
N ALA A 497 -41.04 22.48 25.49
CA ALA A 497 -42.42 22.86 25.80
C ALA A 497 -42.96 23.91 24.81
N ASP A 498 -42.09 24.78 24.27
CA ASP A 498 -42.47 25.72 23.21
C ASP A 498 -42.61 25.02 21.84
N LEU A 499 -41.79 24.00 21.57
CA LEU A 499 -41.79 23.25 20.30
C LEU A 499 -42.90 22.19 20.19
N THR A 500 -43.43 21.72 21.32
CA THR A 500 -44.38 20.60 21.37
C THR A 500 -45.61 20.96 22.19
N SER A 501 -46.79 20.54 21.76
CA SER A 501 -48.07 21.06 22.27
C SER A 501 -48.52 20.47 23.63
N ASP A 502 -47.74 19.57 24.23
CA ASP A 502 -48.11 18.78 25.40
C ASP A 502 -46.89 18.51 26.31
N PRO A 503 -46.53 19.47 27.19
CA PRO A 503 -45.41 19.31 28.10
C PRO A 503 -45.67 18.18 29.11
N ARG A 504 -44.79 17.18 29.09
CA ARG A 504 -44.86 16.00 29.98
C ARG A 504 -44.41 16.35 31.40
N ASP A 505 -44.71 15.47 32.36
CA ASP A 505 -44.37 15.67 33.79
C ASP A 505 -42.89 16.05 34.02
N GLU A 506 -42.67 17.30 34.45
CA GLU A 506 -41.34 17.91 34.60
C GLU A 506 -40.43 17.15 35.58
N PRO A 507 -40.87 16.74 36.80
CA PRO A 507 -40.04 15.99 37.73
C PRO A 507 -39.51 14.66 37.17
N MET A 508 -40.35 13.89 36.45
CA MET A 508 -39.89 12.66 35.82
C MET A 508 -38.82 12.93 34.75
N ARG A 509 -38.94 14.02 33.98
CA ARG A 509 -38.01 14.35 32.88
C ARG A 509 -36.70 14.88 33.41
N LYS A 510 -36.77 15.64 34.51
CA LYS A 510 -35.60 16.02 35.29
C LYS A 510 -34.85 14.79 35.79
N ASN A 511 -35.56 13.81 36.37
CA ASN A 511 -34.92 12.58 36.85
C ASN A 511 -34.25 11.81 35.71
N LEU A 512 -34.90 11.68 34.55
CA LEU A 512 -34.33 11.03 33.37
C LEU A 512 -33.08 11.77 32.86
N TYR A 513 -33.17 13.09 32.70
CA TYR A 513 -32.06 13.94 32.27
C TYR A 513 -30.86 13.81 33.21
N MET A 514 -31.09 13.92 34.53
CA MET A 514 -30.04 13.76 35.53
C MET A 514 -29.47 12.35 35.50
N ALA A 515 -30.28 11.29 35.33
CA ALA A 515 -29.81 9.92 35.24
C ALA A 515 -28.90 9.68 34.01
N ILE A 516 -29.22 10.28 32.87
CA ILE A 516 -28.38 10.22 31.66
C ILE A 516 -27.00 10.86 31.94
N LEU A 517 -26.99 12.08 32.49
CA LEU A 517 -25.74 12.79 32.77
C LEU A 517 -24.94 12.12 33.88
N ASP A 518 -25.59 11.66 34.96
CA ASP A 518 -24.96 10.95 36.07
C ASP A 518 -24.30 9.66 35.59
N ASN A 519 -24.95 8.92 34.69
CA ASN A 519 -24.34 7.75 34.07
C ASN A 519 -23.04 8.10 33.33
N ILE A 520 -23.03 9.17 32.53
CA ILE A 520 -21.84 9.62 31.81
C ILE A 520 -20.75 10.04 32.80
N LEU A 521 -21.10 10.82 33.82
CA LEU A 521 -20.18 11.29 34.87
C LEU A 521 -19.58 10.16 35.70
N GLU A 522 -20.29 9.05 35.88
CA GLU A 522 -19.79 7.87 36.59
C GLU A 522 -18.93 6.97 35.68
N GLN A 523 -19.36 6.77 34.43
CA GLN A 523 -18.71 5.83 33.51
C GLN A 523 -17.41 6.39 32.92
N ILE A 524 -17.34 7.69 32.59
CA ILE A 524 -16.11 8.27 32.01
C ILE A 524 -14.92 8.09 32.97
N PRO A 525 -14.95 8.54 34.25
CA PRO A 525 -13.79 8.41 35.12
C PRO A 525 -13.40 6.95 35.37
N ARG A 526 -14.38 6.04 35.53
CA ARG A 526 -14.12 4.60 35.67
C ARG A 526 -13.41 4.02 34.44
N ARG A 527 -13.89 4.35 33.25
CA ARG A 527 -13.36 3.89 31.96
C ARG A 527 -12.22 4.73 31.43
N PHE A 528 -11.74 5.73 32.15
CA PHE A 528 -10.56 6.50 31.75
C PHE A 528 -9.56 6.65 32.89
N SER A 529 -9.79 5.98 34.02
CA SER A 529 -8.90 5.88 35.19
C SER A 529 -7.45 5.55 34.84
N ASN A 530 -7.24 4.66 33.86
CA ASN A 530 -5.88 4.30 33.40
C ASN A 530 -5.15 5.42 32.66
N LEU A 531 -5.79 6.51 32.23
CA LEU A 531 -5.08 7.63 31.60
C LEU A 531 -4.07 8.27 32.57
N GLU A 532 -4.38 8.35 33.86
CA GLU A 532 -3.44 8.84 34.87
C GLU A 532 -2.19 7.95 34.96
N SER A 533 -2.37 6.63 34.83
CA SER A 533 -1.27 5.67 34.81
C SER A 533 -0.43 5.73 33.53
N MET A 534 -0.93 6.38 32.47
CA MET A 534 -0.25 6.59 31.19
C MET A 534 0.26 8.01 31.00
N LEU A 535 0.07 8.91 31.97
CA LEU A 535 0.53 10.29 31.90
C LEU A 535 2.05 10.39 31.67
N PHE A 536 2.80 9.37 32.09
CA PHE A 536 4.22 9.27 31.83
C PHE A 536 4.61 9.25 30.35
N LEU A 537 3.70 8.90 29.45
CA LEU A 537 3.92 8.96 28.00
C LEU A 537 4.18 10.40 27.53
N GLU A 538 3.83 11.41 28.32
CA GLU A 538 4.19 12.79 28.04
C GLU A 538 5.68 13.06 28.16
N LEU A 539 6.41 12.37 29.06
CA LEU A 539 7.84 12.59 29.31
C LEU A 539 8.74 12.38 28.10
N VAL A 540 8.18 11.92 27.00
CA VAL A 540 8.87 11.38 25.84
C VAL A 540 8.18 11.79 24.55
N ASN A 541 7.26 12.77 24.64
CA ASN A 541 6.59 13.39 23.51
C ASN A 541 7.55 14.39 22.83
N PRO A 542 8.11 14.08 21.65
CA PRO A 542 9.13 14.93 21.03
C PRO A 542 8.61 16.33 20.71
N GLY A 543 7.30 16.47 20.43
CA GLY A 543 6.66 17.75 20.14
C GLY A 543 6.58 18.70 21.34
N LYS A 544 6.89 18.24 22.55
CA LYS A 544 6.90 19.03 23.79
C LYS A 544 8.28 19.11 24.44
N PHE A 545 9.33 18.58 23.83
CA PHE A 545 10.66 18.58 24.44
C PHE A 545 11.21 19.98 24.69
N ASP A 546 10.93 20.94 23.81
CA ASP A 546 11.31 22.33 24.02
C ASP A 546 10.61 22.95 25.24
N ASP A 547 9.32 22.64 25.45
CA ASP A 547 8.55 23.08 26.62
C ASP A 547 9.04 22.39 27.90
N MET A 548 9.27 21.07 27.83
CA MET A 548 9.71 20.24 28.96
C MET A 548 11.15 20.52 29.39
N ARG A 549 11.97 21.03 28.47
CA ARG A 549 13.31 21.55 28.77
C ARG A 549 13.22 22.80 29.64
N GLN A 550 12.22 23.66 29.43
CA GLN A 550 12.01 24.86 30.24
C GLN A 550 11.36 24.53 31.58
N VAL A 551 10.36 23.63 31.58
CA VAL A 551 9.63 23.22 32.79
C VAL A 551 9.54 21.70 32.83
N PHE A 552 10.24 21.09 33.79
CA PHE A 552 10.23 19.63 33.91
C PHE A 552 8.83 19.10 34.27
N PRO A 553 8.27 18.14 33.51
CA PRO A 553 6.91 17.62 33.70
C PRO A 553 6.79 16.69 34.92
N GLU A 554 6.66 17.26 36.10
CA GLU A 554 6.66 16.53 37.38
C GLU A 554 5.52 15.51 37.51
N GLU A 555 4.29 15.86 37.11
CA GLU A 555 3.14 14.94 37.20
C GLU A 555 3.34 13.67 36.36
N ALA A 556 3.86 13.83 35.14
CA ALA A 556 4.16 12.72 34.25
C ALA A 556 5.32 11.87 34.80
N PHE A 557 6.31 12.50 35.45
CA PHE A 557 7.42 11.82 36.11
C PHE A 557 6.96 10.98 37.30
N GLN A 558 6.08 11.53 38.15
CA GLN A 558 5.46 10.78 39.25
C GLN A 558 4.61 9.60 38.74
N SER A 559 3.97 9.74 37.58
CA SER A 559 3.26 8.63 36.91
C SER A 559 4.21 7.46 36.57
N VAL A 560 5.43 7.72 36.06
CA VAL A 560 6.43 6.64 35.84
C VAL A 560 6.80 5.97 37.15
N LEU A 561 7.10 6.75 38.19
CA LEU A 561 7.56 6.20 39.45
C LEU A 561 6.48 5.33 40.11
N LYS A 562 5.20 5.73 39.96
CA LYS A 562 4.07 4.94 40.45
C LYS A 562 3.87 3.63 39.66
N SER A 563 4.00 3.67 38.33
CA SER A 563 3.73 2.53 37.45
C SER A 563 4.93 1.57 37.30
N TYR A 564 6.16 2.11 37.28
CA TYR A 564 7.40 1.39 36.94
C TYR A 564 8.59 1.75 37.85
N GLY A 565 8.38 2.44 38.97
CA GLY A 565 9.48 2.93 39.82
C GLY A 565 10.40 1.84 40.40
N HIS A 566 9.99 0.57 40.39
CA HIS A 566 10.84 -0.55 40.76
C HIS A 566 11.91 -0.92 39.71
N HIS A 567 11.75 -0.44 38.47
CA HIS A 567 12.71 -0.67 37.38
C HIS A 567 13.72 0.47 37.21
N PHE A 568 13.49 1.64 37.82
CA PHE A 568 14.26 2.85 37.56
C PHE A 568 14.73 3.50 38.86
N ASP A 569 15.99 3.92 38.89
CA ASP A 569 16.46 4.86 39.91
C ASP A 569 15.89 6.25 39.59
N SER A 570 15.16 6.85 40.53
CA SER A 570 14.44 8.11 40.32
C SER A 570 15.39 9.28 40.03
N GLY A 571 16.54 9.35 40.71
CA GLY A 571 17.51 10.43 40.49
C GLY A 571 18.13 10.32 39.10
N ARG A 572 18.56 9.11 38.75
CA ARG A 572 19.18 8.81 37.47
C ARG A 572 18.21 9.01 36.30
N LEU A 573 16.99 8.51 36.40
CA LEU A 573 15.97 8.66 35.35
C LEU A 573 15.66 10.14 35.10
N ARG A 574 15.53 10.95 36.15
CA ARG A 574 15.30 12.39 36.02
C ARG A 574 16.43 13.07 35.27
N SER A 575 17.68 12.79 35.64
CA SER A 575 18.86 13.34 34.94
C SER A 575 18.92 12.88 33.48
N GLU A 576 18.62 11.60 33.22
CA GLU A 576 18.59 11.07 31.86
C GLU A 576 17.48 11.71 30.99
N LEU A 577 16.32 12.03 31.57
CA LEU A 577 15.25 12.76 30.89
C LEU A 577 15.60 14.24 30.64
N GLN A 578 16.24 14.91 31.59
CA GLN A 578 16.69 16.29 31.40
C GLN A 578 17.77 16.41 30.31
N VAL A 579 18.66 15.42 30.24
CA VAL A 579 19.64 15.29 29.15
C VAL A 579 18.92 15.00 27.83
N LEU A 580 17.93 14.09 27.82
CA LEU A 580 17.09 13.81 26.65
C LEU A 580 16.41 15.08 26.10
N TYR A 581 15.87 15.95 26.97
CA TYR A 581 15.23 17.20 26.54
C TYR A 581 16.23 18.25 26.03
N SER A 582 17.50 18.12 26.40
CA SER A 582 18.54 19.10 26.07
C SER A 582 19.40 18.70 24.88
N ASP A 583 19.49 17.41 24.55
CA ASP A 583 20.38 16.84 23.54
C ASP A 583 19.58 16.25 22.37
N HIS A 584 19.66 16.91 21.21
CA HIS A 584 18.93 16.53 19.99
C HIS A 584 19.32 15.14 19.44
N ASP A 585 20.51 14.62 19.75
CA ASP A 585 20.94 13.30 19.28
C ASP A 585 20.34 12.17 20.15
N LEU A 586 20.14 12.41 21.45
CA LEU A 586 19.55 11.45 22.38
C LEU A 586 18.03 11.36 22.29
N GLN A 587 17.37 12.41 21.81
CA GLN A 587 15.92 12.45 21.52
C GLN A 587 15.47 11.30 20.61
N GLY A 588 16.41 10.74 19.83
CA GLY A 588 16.16 9.77 18.78
C GLY A 588 15.89 8.32 19.19
N ASN A 589 16.18 7.79 20.40
CA ASN A 589 15.98 6.35 20.68
C ASN A 589 14.98 6.03 21.80
N ARG A 590 14.90 6.84 22.86
CA ARG A 590 13.98 6.59 23.98
C ARG A 590 12.57 7.15 23.74
N GLY A 591 12.44 8.25 23.00
CA GLY A 591 11.14 8.75 22.51
C GLY A 591 10.44 7.77 21.57
N LYS A 592 11.22 6.98 20.80
CA LYS A 592 10.71 5.98 19.86
C LYS A 592 9.89 4.87 20.52
N LEU A 593 10.35 4.37 21.67
CA LEU A 593 9.69 3.29 22.41
C LEU A 593 8.24 3.62 22.81
N LEU A 594 7.96 4.88 23.12
CA LEU A 594 6.71 5.28 23.75
C LEU A 594 5.73 5.89 22.73
N ALA A 595 6.25 6.59 21.72
CA ALA A 595 5.47 6.96 20.52
C ALA A 595 4.97 5.74 19.73
N THR A 596 5.56 4.57 19.97
CA THR A 596 5.16 3.26 19.46
C THR A 596 3.89 2.70 20.15
N ILE A 597 3.54 3.18 21.34
CA ILE A 597 2.34 2.76 22.07
C ILE A 597 1.11 3.44 21.46
N GLY A 598 0.35 2.72 20.63
CA GLY A 598 -0.86 3.23 20.02
C GLY A 598 -2.04 3.21 21.00
N ALA A 599 -2.55 4.37 21.41
CA ALA A 599 -3.71 4.43 22.31
C ALA A 599 -5.08 4.37 21.58
N THR A 600 -5.07 4.20 20.26
CA THR A 600 -6.25 4.09 19.39
C THR A 600 -6.06 2.94 18.41
N SER A 601 -7.15 2.40 17.86
CA SER A 601 -7.17 1.49 16.71
C SER A 601 -7.62 2.19 15.43
N ALA A 602 -7.45 3.52 15.34
CA ALA A 602 -7.98 4.32 14.23
C ALA A 602 -7.39 3.95 12.86
N GLY A 603 -6.13 3.47 12.83
CA GLY A 603 -5.56 2.85 11.63
C GLY A 603 -6.44 1.69 11.15
N VAL A 604 -6.83 0.83 12.08
CA VAL A 604 -7.55 -0.39 11.78
C VAL A 604 -8.96 -0.06 11.27
N GLU A 605 -9.63 0.92 11.87
CA GLU A 605 -10.92 1.40 11.38
C GLU A 605 -10.87 1.95 9.95
N ARG A 606 -9.78 2.65 9.58
CA ARG A 606 -9.56 3.11 8.20
C ARG A 606 -9.38 1.95 7.23
N SER A 607 -8.69 0.88 7.64
CA SER A 607 -8.55 -0.33 6.82
C SER A 607 -9.91 -0.94 6.49
N PHE A 608 -10.87 -0.96 7.43
CA PHE A 608 -12.22 -1.50 7.20
C PHE A 608 -12.99 -0.72 6.14
N SER A 609 -12.76 0.59 6.04
CA SER A 609 -13.35 1.40 4.98
C SER A 609 -12.78 1.04 3.60
N CYS A 610 -11.48 0.76 3.51
CA CYS A 610 -10.86 0.26 2.29
C CYS A 610 -11.41 -1.13 1.91
N LEU A 611 -11.54 -2.04 2.90
CA LEU A 611 -12.10 -3.37 2.70
C LEU A 611 -13.49 -3.33 2.02
N LYS A 612 -14.36 -2.41 2.45
CA LYS A 612 -15.70 -2.23 1.85
C LYS A 612 -15.68 -1.71 0.41
N ARG A 613 -14.63 -0.99 -0.01
CA ARG A 613 -14.48 -0.49 -1.39
C ARG A 613 -13.84 -1.54 -2.31
N LEU A 614 -12.92 -2.34 -1.77
CA LEU A 614 -12.29 -3.43 -2.51
C LEU A 614 -13.24 -4.62 -2.71
N LYS A 615 -13.96 -5.00 -1.65
CA LYS A 615 -14.94 -6.10 -1.67
C LYS A 615 -16.34 -5.53 -1.88
N SER A 616 -16.73 -5.41 -3.15
CA SER A 616 -18.08 -5.06 -3.59
C SER A 616 -18.86 -6.30 -3.99
N TYR A 617 -20.19 -6.19 -4.13
CA TYR A 617 -21.06 -7.30 -4.60
C TYR A 617 -20.60 -7.94 -5.92
N THR A 618 -19.91 -7.18 -6.77
CA THR A 618 -19.40 -7.64 -8.06
C THR A 618 -18.00 -8.26 -7.98
N ARG A 619 -17.34 -8.26 -6.81
CA ARG A 619 -15.95 -8.72 -6.60
C ARG A 619 -15.84 -9.82 -5.54
N ASN A 620 -16.88 -10.59 -5.32
CA ASN A 620 -16.99 -11.53 -4.18
C ASN A 620 -16.13 -12.77 -4.30
N THR A 621 -15.80 -13.18 -5.52
CA THR A 621 -15.02 -14.39 -5.81
C THR A 621 -13.52 -14.20 -5.58
N MET A 622 -13.12 -13.04 -5.04
CA MET A 622 -11.74 -12.73 -4.72
C MET A 622 -11.25 -13.60 -3.55
N GLY A 623 -10.16 -14.34 -3.78
CA GLY A 623 -9.46 -15.09 -2.73
C GLY A 623 -8.75 -14.18 -1.72
N GLN A 624 -8.45 -14.72 -0.54
CA GLN A 624 -7.85 -13.97 0.58
C GLN A 624 -6.52 -13.30 0.21
N GLY A 625 -5.64 -14.01 -0.50
CA GLY A 625 -4.34 -13.47 -0.92
C GLY A 625 -4.50 -12.21 -1.78
N ARG A 626 -5.34 -12.28 -2.83
CA ARG A 626 -5.60 -11.13 -3.70
C ARG A 626 -6.25 -9.96 -2.95
N LEU A 627 -7.14 -10.24 -2.00
CA LEU A 627 -7.78 -9.22 -1.18
C LEU A 627 -6.75 -8.48 -0.32
N SER A 628 -5.90 -9.21 0.39
CA SER A 628 -4.87 -8.62 1.24
C SER A 628 -3.85 -7.82 0.42
N SER A 629 -3.40 -8.35 -0.74
CA SER A 629 -2.49 -7.63 -1.64
C SER A 629 -3.09 -6.32 -2.15
N LEU A 630 -4.36 -6.32 -2.61
CA LEU A 630 -5.00 -5.10 -3.08
C LEU A 630 -5.24 -4.09 -1.94
N ALA A 631 -5.57 -4.58 -0.74
CA ALA A 631 -5.68 -3.74 0.46
C ALA A 631 -4.35 -3.08 0.82
N LEU A 632 -3.25 -3.83 0.74
CA LEU A 632 -1.92 -3.31 0.98
C LEU A 632 -1.57 -2.19 -0.01
N LEU A 633 -1.78 -2.40 -1.31
CA LEU A 633 -1.53 -1.37 -2.33
C LEU A 633 -2.39 -0.11 -2.16
N ALA A 634 -3.64 -0.27 -1.73
CA ALA A 634 -4.57 0.83 -1.52
C ALA A 634 -4.25 1.64 -0.26
N ILE A 635 -3.97 0.95 0.85
CA ILE A 635 -3.71 1.58 2.15
C ILE A 635 -2.32 2.22 2.17
N GLU A 636 -1.31 1.53 1.64
CA GLU A 636 0.10 1.96 1.58
C GLU A 636 0.45 2.64 0.26
N ARG A 637 -0.52 3.34 -0.34
CA ARG A 637 -0.36 4.07 -1.61
C ARG A 637 0.79 5.09 -1.60
N THR A 638 1.27 5.52 -0.44
CA THR A 638 2.43 6.41 -0.34
C THR A 638 3.71 5.69 -0.75
N LEU A 639 3.92 4.46 -0.29
CA LEU A 639 5.07 3.62 -0.65
C LEU A 639 5.01 3.24 -2.13
N VAL A 640 3.82 2.88 -2.61
CA VAL A 640 3.57 2.50 -4.01
C VAL A 640 3.84 3.65 -5.00
N ASN A 641 3.76 4.92 -4.56
CA ASN A 641 4.03 6.09 -5.40
C ASN A 641 5.49 6.58 -5.30
N GLU A 642 6.37 5.90 -4.55
CA GLU A 642 7.77 6.30 -4.48
C GLU A 642 8.45 6.16 -5.85
N PRO A 643 9.32 7.11 -6.25
CA PRO A 643 9.93 7.10 -7.59
C PRO A 643 10.70 5.81 -7.92
N GLU A 644 11.28 5.17 -6.91
CA GLU A 644 12.07 3.95 -7.04
C GLU A 644 11.24 2.67 -6.88
N PHE A 645 9.96 2.78 -6.48
CA PHE A 645 9.13 1.62 -6.16
C PHE A 645 9.03 0.63 -7.32
N ILE A 646 8.78 1.13 -8.53
CA ILE A 646 8.68 0.28 -9.74
C ILE A 646 10.01 -0.40 -10.05
N HIS A 647 11.14 0.27 -9.75
CA HIS A 647 12.45 -0.33 -9.93
C HIS A 647 12.67 -1.49 -8.96
N ASN A 648 12.17 -1.39 -7.72
CA ASN A 648 12.29 -2.42 -6.69
C ASN A 648 11.36 -3.62 -6.92
N VAL A 649 10.38 -3.51 -7.82
CA VAL A 649 9.48 -4.62 -8.20
C VAL A 649 10.12 -5.54 -9.25
N MET A 650 11.03 -5.01 -10.07
CA MET A 650 11.71 -5.75 -11.14
C MET A 650 13.01 -6.38 -10.68
#